data_AF-G5EG96-F1
#
_entry.id   AF-G5EG96-F1
#
_cell.length_a   1.000
_cell.length_b   1.000
_cell.length_c   1.000
_cell.angle_alpha   90.00
_cell.angle_beta   90.00
_cell.angle_gamma   90.00
#
_symmetry.space_group_name_H-M   'P 1'
#
loop_
_entity.id
_entity.type
_entity.pdbx_description
1 polymer ?
#
loop_
_entity_poly.entity_id
_entity_poly.type
_entity_poly.pdbx_seq_one_letter_code
_entity_poly.pdbx_strand_id
1 'polypeptide(L)'
;MRETLLAILLIVYVSARPQKDPRGPNIIDDNADFGTPEHDNRVHTELTQLTDKEVAQLIGSDYFNGSVLPCDNETAPGQWMIYCSGKLLQTVMAVQLYPDSKTFVDQPMKENQTGKSIMEHFEKRFPVSIEKITKKDVAEFVDEFFDKEGNELDVCDLPDWRPITEQLANIKDASYQAFAQRLHFIWIQLCRQIKPEVKNDPSRFSLIYVPYQFILPGGRFREFYYWDAYWILKGLIASELYSTARMMILNFAHIIETYGFVPNGGRVYYLRRSQPPFFAPMVYEYYLATQDIQLVADLIPVIEKEYTFWSERRTVNVTYEHPDLNETLHMFQYRTEAETPRPESFREDVLSAEHFTTKDRKKQFFKDLGSAAESGWDFSSRWFKNHKDISTIETTNIVPVDLNAFLCYNMNIMQLFYKLTGNPLKHLEWSSRFTNFREAFTKVFYVPARKGWYDYNLRTLTHNTDFFASNAVPLFSQCYDPLNSQIAVDVYNEMQNSGAFSIPGGIPTSMNEETNQQWDFPNGWSPMNHMIIEGLRKSNNPILQQKAFTLAEKWLETNMQTFNVSDEMWEKYNVKEPLGKLATGGEYEVQAGFGWTNGAALDLIFTYSDRLQYNGPILESLVGSQTTSMKSSPDSSTSLPIDITTTITTSSSSSTFGYSNILTLITVFVLYIL
;
A
#
# COMPACT_ATOMS: atom_id res chain seq x y z
N MET A 1 -32.21 -30.66 -36.34
CA MET A 1 -31.43 -30.36 -35.11
C MET A 1 -30.81 -28.97 -35.08
N ARG A 2 -30.53 -28.30 -36.22
CA ARG A 2 -29.97 -26.93 -36.24
C ARG A 2 -30.94 -25.82 -35.81
N GLU A 3 -32.25 -26.01 -35.91
CA GLU A 3 -33.24 -24.98 -35.52
C GLU A 3 -33.74 -25.09 -34.08
N THR A 4 -33.48 -26.21 -33.40
CA THR A 4 -33.99 -26.44 -32.03
C THR A 4 -33.01 -25.94 -30.94
N LEU A 5 -31.84 -25.45 -31.33
CA LEU A 5 -30.80 -24.95 -30.40
C LEU A 5 -30.93 -23.47 -30.04
N LEU A 6 -31.85 -22.72 -30.66
CA LEU A 6 -32.07 -21.30 -30.32
C LEU A 6 -33.10 -21.07 -29.20
N ALA A 7 -33.79 -22.11 -28.72
CA ALA A 7 -34.96 -21.93 -27.83
C ALA A 7 -34.72 -22.27 -26.34
N ILE A 8 -33.52 -22.68 -25.92
CA ILE A 8 -33.25 -23.05 -24.51
C ILE A 8 -31.97 -22.36 -23.99
N LEU A 9 -31.89 -21.05 -24.24
CA LEU A 9 -31.04 -20.12 -23.47
C LEU A 9 -31.90 -19.08 -22.73
N LEU A 10 -33.09 -19.48 -22.30
CA LEU A 10 -33.78 -18.86 -21.17
C LEU A 10 -33.15 -19.41 -19.88
N ILE A 11 -31.86 -19.11 -19.68
CA ILE A 11 -31.32 -19.07 -18.32
C ILE A 11 -32.18 -18.04 -17.63
N VAL A 12 -32.91 -18.49 -16.62
CA VAL A 12 -33.60 -17.64 -15.68
C VAL A 12 -32.54 -16.74 -15.07
N TYR A 13 -32.35 -15.56 -15.66
CA TYR A 13 -31.78 -14.42 -14.98
C TYR A 13 -32.75 -14.17 -13.82
N VAL A 14 -32.45 -14.80 -12.69
CA VAL A 14 -32.83 -14.23 -11.40
C VAL A 14 -32.07 -12.91 -11.39
N SER A 15 -32.73 -11.86 -11.89
CA SER A 15 -32.24 -10.52 -11.79
C SER A 15 -32.20 -10.22 -10.29
N ALA A 16 -31.07 -10.48 -9.65
CA ALA A 16 -30.61 -9.57 -8.62
C ALA A 16 -30.58 -8.21 -9.32
N ARG A 17 -31.65 -7.43 -9.18
CA ARG A 17 -31.66 -6.06 -9.68
C ARG A 17 -30.49 -5.40 -8.97
N PRO A 18 -29.48 -4.89 -9.70
CA PRO A 18 -28.39 -4.19 -9.04
C PRO A 18 -29.01 -3.09 -8.19
N GLN A 19 -28.68 -3.07 -6.90
CA GLN A 19 -29.04 -1.95 -6.05
C GLN A 19 -28.50 -0.70 -6.74
N LYS A 20 -29.41 0.23 -7.06
CA LYS A 20 -28.99 1.57 -7.39
C LYS A 20 -28.27 2.12 -6.18
N ASP A 21 -27.09 2.68 -6.40
CA ASP A 21 -26.38 3.44 -5.38
C ASP A 21 -27.36 4.46 -4.76
N PRO A 22 -27.61 4.43 -3.43
CA PRO A 22 -28.53 5.35 -2.79
C PRO A 22 -28.15 6.83 -2.96
N ARG A 23 -26.91 7.13 -3.40
CA ARG A 23 -26.41 8.49 -3.67
C ARG A 23 -26.90 9.08 -5.01
N GLY A 24 -27.47 8.29 -5.92
CA GLY A 24 -27.99 8.78 -7.22
C GLY A 24 -26.89 9.00 -8.29
N PRO A 25 -27.19 9.63 -9.44
CA PRO A 25 -26.28 9.72 -10.60
C PRO A 25 -25.16 10.77 -10.50
N ASN A 26 -25.21 11.68 -9.54
CA ASN A 26 -24.17 12.69 -9.30
C ASN A 26 -23.12 12.15 -8.32
N ILE A 27 -22.47 11.04 -8.69
CA ILE A 27 -21.57 10.31 -7.78
C ILE A 27 -20.17 10.94 -7.72
N ILE A 28 -19.79 11.68 -8.76
CA ILE A 28 -18.56 12.46 -8.78
C ILE A 28 -18.88 13.78 -8.09
N ASP A 29 -18.46 13.93 -6.85
CA ASP A 29 -18.32 15.24 -6.26
C ASP A 29 -16.94 15.78 -6.65
N ASP A 30 -16.93 16.71 -7.62
CA ASP A 30 -15.72 17.39 -8.08
C ASP A 30 -15.03 18.18 -6.93
N ASN A 31 -15.74 18.41 -5.82
CA ASN A 31 -15.25 19.05 -4.61
C ASN A 31 -15.11 18.08 -3.42
N ALA A 32 -15.16 16.76 -3.65
CA ALA A 32 -15.05 15.76 -2.58
C ALA A 32 -13.75 15.99 -1.80
N ASP A 33 -13.90 16.59 -0.62
CA ASP A 33 -12.88 16.61 0.41
C ASP A 33 -12.88 15.19 1.02
N PHE A 34 -11.77 14.46 0.86
CA PHE A 34 -11.65 13.06 1.31
C PHE A 34 -11.51 12.92 2.84
N GLY A 35 -12.20 13.79 3.57
CA GLY A 35 -12.37 13.78 5.01
C GLY A 35 -11.17 14.32 5.77
N THR A 36 -11.41 15.35 6.57
CA THR A 36 -10.72 15.55 7.85
C THR A 36 -11.56 14.85 8.94
N PRO A 37 -11.13 13.73 9.53
CA PRO A 37 -11.73 13.19 10.75
C PRO A 37 -11.86 14.23 11.88
N GLU A 38 -12.87 14.09 12.75
CA GLU A 38 -13.10 14.99 13.89
C GLU A 38 -12.02 14.89 15.00
N HIS A 39 -11.03 14.00 14.88
CA HIS A 39 -10.06 13.66 15.93
C HIS A 39 -8.62 13.56 15.42
N ASP A 40 -7.74 14.41 15.97
CA ASP A 40 -6.28 14.37 15.78
C ASP A 40 -5.68 13.13 16.47
N ASN A 41 -5.32 12.12 15.69
CA ASN A 41 -4.82 10.82 16.16
C ASN A 41 -3.32 10.61 15.90
N ARG A 42 -2.55 11.69 15.67
CA ARG A 42 -1.11 11.65 15.43
C ARG A 42 -0.35 11.16 16.66
N VAL A 43 0.81 10.51 16.46
CA VAL A 43 1.79 10.42 17.55
C VAL A 43 2.36 11.82 17.70
N HIS A 44 1.81 12.59 18.64
CA HIS A 44 2.66 13.56 19.29
C HIS A 44 3.71 12.72 20.01
N THR A 45 4.96 12.72 19.52
CA THR A 45 6.07 12.60 20.46
C THR A 45 5.73 13.54 21.62
N GLU A 46 6.08 13.20 22.85
CA GLU A 46 6.08 14.19 23.93
C GLU A 46 7.08 15.29 23.52
N LEU A 47 6.65 16.12 22.58
CA LEU A 47 7.33 17.26 22.05
C LEU A 47 7.42 18.11 23.29
N THR A 48 8.66 18.28 23.74
CA THR A 48 9.06 19.25 24.74
C THR A 48 8.19 20.50 24.61
N GLN A 49 7.83 21.12 25.73
CA GLN A 49 7.01 22.35 25.81
C GLN A 49 7.70 23.55 25.15
N LEU A 50 8.20 23.39 23.94
CA LEU A 50 8.82 24.40 23.12
C LEU A 50 7.72 25.38 22.74
N THR A 51 7.99 26.64 23.03
CA THR A 51 7.23 27.76 22.51
C THR A 51 7.37 27.81 20.99
N ASP A 52 6.38 28.40 20.31
CA ASP A 52 6.45 28.63 18.84
C ASP A 52 7.77 29.32 18.43
N LYS A 53 8.30 30.18 19.30
CA LYS A 53 9.59 30.85 19.08
C LYS A 53 10.78 29.89 19.12
N GLU A 54 10.80 28.95 20.06
CA GLU A 54 11.86 27.94 20.15
C GLU A 54 11.79 26.97 18.96
N VAL A 55 10.59 26.57 18.55
CA VAL A 55 10.37 25.78 17.34
C VAL A 55 10.90 26.53 16.10
N ALA A 56 10.59 27.82 15.98
CA ALA A 56 11.06 28.65 14.87
C ALA A 56 12.58 28.82 14.85
N GLN A 57 13.21 28.96 16.01
CA GLN A 57 14.67 29.01 16.14
C GLN A 57 15.33 27.68 15.77
N LEU A 58 14.73 26.56 16.18
CA LEU A 58 15.22 25.23 15.85
C LEU A 58 15.18 24.99 14.33
N ILE A 59 14.06 25.32 13.69
CA ILE A 59 13.87 25.18 12.23
C ILE A 59 14.76 26.14 11.43
N GLY A 60 14.92 27.38 11.89
CA GLY A 60 15.73 28.39 11.21
C GLY A 60 17.24 28.28 11.42
N SER A 61 17.68 27.35 12.26
CA SER A 61 19.11 27.13 12.48
C SER A 61 19.77 26.45 11.27
N ASP A 62 21.04 26.79 11.01
CA ASP A 62 21.78 26.35 9.82
C ASP A 62 22.31 24.89 9.92
N TYR A 63 21.48 23.97 10.42
CA TYR A 63 21.85 22.55 10.54
C TYR A 63 22.09 21.87 9.19
N PHE A 64 21.65 22.47 8.08
CA PHE A 64 21.57 21.81 6.78
C PHE A 64 22.71 22.18 5.82
N ASN A 65 23.55 23.16 6.17
CA ASN A 65 24.66 23.57 5.32
C ASN A 65 25.66 22.43 5.11
N GLY A 66 25.97 22.09 3.85
CA GLY A 66 26.82 20.94 3.51
C GLY A 66 26.18 19.58 3.80
N SER A 67 24.85 19.51 3.99
CA SER A 67 24.09 18.26 3.97
C SER A 67 23.61 17.94 2.57
N VAL A 68 23.45 16.66 2.27
CA VAL A 68 22.80 16.20 1.05
C VAL A 68 21.28 16.44 1.18
N LEU A 69 20.73 17.31 0.33
CA LEU A 69 19.30 17.66 0.34
C LEU A 69 18.40 16.50 -0.14
N PRO A 70 17.05 16.60 -0.11
CA PRO A 70 16.16 15.60 -0.71
C PRO A 70 16.12 15.71 -2.24
N CYS A 71 16.28 16.94 -2.75
CA CYS A 71 16.52 17.26 -4.15
C CYS A 71 17.33 18.56 -4.24
N ASP A 72 17.91 18.84 -5.41
CA ASP A 72 18.83 19.96 -5.65
C ASP A 72 18.70 20.49 -7.09
N ASN A 73 19.61 21.39 -7.48
CA ASN A 73 19.56 22.00 -8.80
C ASN A 73 19.82 21.02 -9.95
N GLU A 74 20.45 19.87 -9.70
CA GLU A 74 20.68 18.85 -10.72
C GLU A 74 19.44 17.98 -10.92
N THR A 75 18.81 17.60 -9.81
CA THR A 75 17.64 16.69 -9.80
C THR A 75 16.31 17.42 -10.00
N ALA A 76 16.19 18.67 -9.57
CA ALA A 76 14.98 19.48 -9.57
C ALA A 76 15.29 20.98 -9.82
N PRO A 77 15.72 21.34 -11.05
CA PRO A 77 16.14 22.69 -11.43
C PRO A 77 14.99 23.72 -11.38
N GLY A 78 15.10 24.66 -10.45
CA GLY A 78 14.09 25.72 -10.23
C GLY A 78 13.04 25.37 -9.16
N GLN A 79 12.88 24.09 -8.84
CA GLN A 79 11.99 23.61 -7.78
C GLN A 79 12.68 23.52 -6.41
N TRP A 80 13.95 23.11 -6.38
CA TRP A 80 14.62 22.65 -5.14
C TRP A 80 14.66 23.70 -4.02
N MET A 81 14.78 24.99 -4.35
CA MET A 81 14.82 26.08 -3.36
C MET A 81 13.47 26.44 -2.74
N ILE A 82 12.38 25.86 -3.27
CA ILE A 82 11.03 26.01 -2.75
C ILE A 82 10.61 24.75 -2.01
N TYR A 83 10.85 23.58 -2.62
CA TYR A 83 10.26 22.31 -2.16
C TYR A 83 11.21 21.38 -1.41
N CYS A 84 12.52 21.59 -1.48
CA CYS A 84 13.50 20.66 -0.89
C CYS A 84 14.37 21.31 0.19
N SER A 85 14.54 22.63 0.14
CA SER A 85 15.29 23.40 1.12
C SER A 85 14.97 24.88 0.98
N GLY A 86 15.44 25.70 1.91
CA GLY A 86 15.39 27.16 1.80
C GLY A 86 14.55 27.82 2.88
N LYS A 87 14.76 29.13 3.05
CA LYS A 87 14.15 29.92 4.11
C LYS A 87 12.62 29.97 4.01
N LEU A 88 12.06 29.95 2.80
CA LEU A 88 10.60 29.93 2.61
C LEU A 88 10.00 28.64 3.20
N LEU A 89 10.48 27.47 2.77
CA LEU A 89 10.05 26.18 3.30
C LEU A 89 10.17 26.14 4.83
N GLN A 90 11.35 26.50 5.35
CA GLN A 90 11.58 26.56 6.78
C GLN A 90 10.58 27.49 7.49
N THR A 91 10.30 28.67 6.92
CA THR A 91 9.38 29.63 7.54
C THR A 91 7.95 29.10 7.57
N VAL A 92 7.47 28.50 6.49
CA VAL A 92 6.12 27.89 6.44
C VAL A 92 5.97 26.79 7.50
N MET A 93 7.00 25.97 7.68
CA MET A 93 7.04 24.91 8.69
C MET A 93 7.14 25.46 10.11
N ALA A 94 7.93 26.53 10.31
CA ALA A 94 8.11 27.20 11.60
C ALA A 94 6.81 27.77 12.16
N VAL A 95 6.01 28.42 11.30
CA VAL A 95 4.74 29.03 11.72
C VAL A 95 3.58 28.04 11.74
N GLN A 96 3.83 26.77 11.40
CA GLN A 96 2.81 25.72 11.25
C GLN A 96 1.60 26.26 10.46
N LEU A 97 1.86 26.75 9.24
CA LEU A 97 0.84 27.43 8.45
C LEU A 97 -0.40 26.53 8.27
N TYR A 98 -0.16 25.26 7.98
CA TYR A 98 -1.15 24.22 7.81
C TYR A 98 -1.03 23.16 8.93
N PRO A 99 -2.13 22.46 9.28
CA PRO A 99 -2.09 21.32 10.22
C PRO A 99 -1.16 20.20 9.76
N ASP A 100 -1.07 20.02 8.44
CA ASP A 100 -0.29 19.02 7.73
C ASP A 100 0.85 19.68 6.94
N SER A 101 2.09 19.34 7.30
CA SER A 101 3.33 19.82 6.66
C SER A 101 3.38 19.52 5.15
N LYS A 102 2.72 18.46 4.67
CA LYS A 102 2.70 18.12 3.24
C LYS A 102 1.95 19.14 2.38
N THR A 103 0.97 19.84 2.96
CA THR A 103 0.11 20.79 2.24
C THR A 103 0.92 21.79 1.41
N PHE A 104 1.90 22.46 2.04
CA PHE A 104 2.69 23.48 1.36
C PHE A 104 3.57 22.92 0.24
N VAL A 105 4.22 21.78 0.47
CA VAL A 105 5.12 21.21 -0.55
C VAL A 105 4.37 20.63 -1.75
N ASP A 106 3.05 20.49 -1.66
CA ASP A 106 2.17 20.10 -2.76
C ASP A 106 1.53 21.30 -3.50
N GLN A 107 1.72 22.53 -3.01
CA GLN A 107 1.17 23.72 -3.65
C GLN A 107 2.02 24.14 -4.86
N PRO A 108 1.43 24.23 -6.07
CA PRO A 108 2.16 24.69 -7.23
C PRO A 108 2.40 26.21 -7.20
N MET A 109 3.54 26.63 -7.74
CA MET A 109 3.80 28.05 -7.97
C MET A 109 2.82 28.58 -9.03
N LYS A 110 2.27 29.79 -8.82
CA LYS A 110 1.37 30.44 -9.77
C LYS A 110 2.02 30.66 -11.14
N GLU A 111 1.16 30.87 -12.13
CA GLU A 111 1.59 31.16 -13.49
C GLU A 111 2.56 32.35 -13.56
N ASN A 112 3.59 32.22 -14.41
CA ASN A 112 4.68 33.17 -14.59
C ASN A 112 5.60 33.39 -13.37
N GLN A 113 5.44 32.60 -12.29
CA GLN A 113 6.39 32.59 -11.18
C GLN A 113 7.49 31.56 -11.40
N THR A 114 8.67 31.84 -10.83
CA THR A 114 9.80 30.91 -10.78
C THR A 114 10.29 30.81 -9.34
N GLY A 115 10.85 29.67 -8.95
CA GLY A 115 11.38 29.50 -7.59
C GLY A 115 12.41 30.58 -7.22
N LYS A 116 13.24 31.00 -8.18
CA LYS A 116 14.19 32.11 -7.99
C LYS A 116 13.48 33.44 -7.71
N SER A 117 12.49 33.81 -8.53
CA SER A 117 11.72 35.05 -8.34
C SER A 117 11.02 35.06 -6.99
N ILE A 118 10.36 33.95 -6.61
CA ILE A 118 9.66 33.82 -5.34
C ILE A 118 10.65 34.00 -4.17
N MET A 119 11.81 33.34 -4.23
CA MET A 119 12.82 33.48 -3.17
C MET A 119 13.39 34.91 -3.07
N GLU A 120 13.63 35.59 -4.21
CA GLU A 120 14.06 36.99 -4.20
C GLU A 120 13.00 37.91 -3.56
N HIS A 121 11.72 37.70 -3.86
CA HIS A 121 10.61 38.44 -3.23
C HIS A 121 10.49 38.12 -1.74
N PHE A 122 10.65 36.85 -1.36
CA PHE A 122 10.58 36.41 0.03
C PHE A 122 11.67 37.05 0.88
N GLU A 123 12.94 37.00 0.43
CA GLU A 123 14.06 37.60 1.17
C GLU A 123 13.96 39.12 1.26
N LYS A 124 13.41 39.77 0.22
CA LYS A 124 13.16 41.21 0.23
C LYS A 124 12.04 41.60 1.19
N ARG A 125 10.95 40.84 1.24
CA ARG A 125 9.79 41.10 2.12
C ARG A 125 10.11 40.78 3.58
N PHE A 126 10.92 39.74 3.82
CA PHE A 126 11.25 39.25 5.15
C PHE A 126 12.77 39.23 5.39
N PRO A 127 13.44 40.40 5.48
CA PRO A 127 14.89 40.49 5.75
C PRO A 127 15.26 40.17 7.22
N VAL A 128 14.35 39.54 7.96
CA VAL A 128 14.47 39.18 9.37
C VAL A 128 14.67 37.68 9.53
N SER A 129 15.05 37.28 10.74
CA SER A 129 15.12 35.87 11.14
C SER A 129 13.72 35.25 11.26
N ILE A 130 13.63 33.93 11.06
CA ILE A 130 12.36 33.20 10.90
C ILE A 130 11.43 33.40 12.11
N GLU A 131 11.97 33.45 13.32
CA GLU A 131 11.19 33.63 14.55
C GLU A 131 10.52 35.01 14.70
N LYS A 132 10.79 35.94 13.78
CA LYS A 132 10.18 37.28 13.72
C LYS A 132 9.11 37.39 12.63
N ILE A 133 8.94 36.39 11.78
CA ILE A 133 7.94 36.39 10.71
C ILE A 133 6.63 35.83 11.27
N THR A 134 5.53 36.54 11.09
CA THR A 134 4.23 36.12 11.66
C THR A 134 3.52 35.13 10.75
N LYS A 135 2.73 34.21 11.32
CA LYS A 135 1.90 33.27 10.56
C LYS A 135 1.01 33.98 9.51
N LYS A 136 0.48 35.15 9.87
CA LYS A 136 -0.35 35.97 8.96
C LYS A 136 0.44 36.44 7.74
N ASP A 137 1.64 36.97 7.94
CA ASP A 137 2.46 37.46 6.84
C ASP A 137 2.88 36.34 5.88
N VAL A 138 3.16 35.15 6.43
CA VAL A 138 3.47 33.94 5.65
C VAL A 138 2.25 33.50 4.84
N ALA A 139 1.06 33.48 5.45
CA ALA A 139 -0.19 33.13 4.76
C ALA A 139 -0.43 34.07 3.57
N GLU A 140 -0.33 35.39 3.78
CA GLU A 140 -0.49 36.38 2.71
C GLU A 140 0.53 36.19 1.59
N PHE A 141 1.78 35.85 1.93
CA PHE A 141 2.82 35.57 0.92
C PHE A 141 2.52 34.28 0.14
N VAL A 142 2.13 33.21 0.82
CA VAL A 142 1.78 31.93 0.16
C VAL A 142 0.58 32.13 -0.77
N ASP A 143 -0.47 32.80 -0.30
CA ASP A 143 -1.65 33.16 -1.09
C ASP A 143 -1.31 34.04 -2.30
N GLU A 144 -0.25 34.85 -2.24
CA GLU A 144 0.20 35.70 -3.34
C GLU A 144 0.88 34.89 -4.45
N PHE A 145 1.74 33.92 -4.09
CA PHE A 145 2.65 33.25 -5.03
C PHE A 145 2.30 31.80 -5.39
N PHE A 146 1.40 31.15 -4.65
CA PHE A 146 1.08 29.73 -4.82
C PHE A 146 -0.42 29.52 -5.09
N ASP A 147 -0.71 28.51 -5.89
CA ASP A 147 -2.06 27.97 -6.07
C ASP A 147 -2.31 26.89 -5.01
N LYS A 148 -3.58 26.52 -4.83
CA LYS A 148 -3.95 25.42 -3.92
C LYS A 148 -3.42 24.09 -4.42
N GLU A 149 -3.04 23.22 -3.49
CA GLU A 149 -2.60 21.86 -3.76
C GLU A 149 -3.67 21.05 -4.51
N GLY A 150 -3.25 20.33 -5.56
CA GLY A 150 -4.16 19.58 -6.42
C GLY A 150 -4.74 20.36 -7.60
N ASN A 151 -4.48 21.67 -7.70
CA ASN A 151 -4.82 22.44 -8.92
C ASN A 151 -4.10 21.88 -10.15
N GLU A 152 -2.98 21.21 -9.98
CA GLU A 152 -2.22 20.57 -11.06
C GLU A 152 -2.81 19.25 -11.60
N LEU A 153 -3.98 18.83 -11.12
CA LEU A 153 -4.65 17.57 -11.49
C LEU A 153 -6.07 17.80 -12.01
N ASP A 154 -6.47 16.96 -12.97
CA ASP A 154 -7.86 16.76 -13.37
C ASP A 154 -8.38 15.39 -12.89
N VAL A 155 -9.67 15.30 -12.62
CA VAL A 155 -10.37 14.00 -12.54
C VAL A 155 -10.35 13.36 -13.93
N CYS A 156 -10.15 12.04 -14.00
CA CYS A 156 -10.22 11.32 -15.27
C CYS A 156 -11.33 10.28 -15.33
N ASP A 157 -11.74 9.98 -16.56
CA ASP A 157 -12.55 8.83 -16.89
C ASP A 157 -11.68 7.58 -17.07
N LEU A 158 -12.19 6.44 -16.62
CA LEU A 158 -11.60 5.13 -16.86
C LEU A 158 -12.21 4.50 -18.12
N PRO A 159 -11.48 4.44 -19.25
CA PRO A 159 -12.07 4.08 -20.55
C PRO A 159 -12.53 2.62 -20.63
N ASP A 160 -11.97 1.74 -19.82
CA ASP A 160 -12.30 0.32 -19.74
C ASP A 160 -13.25 -0.03 -18.59
N TRP A 161 -13.69 0.94 -17.79
CA TRP A 161 -14.57 0.70 -16.66
C TRP A 161 -16.00 0.37 -17.08
N ARG A 162 -16.60 -0.62 -16.41
CA ARG A 162 -17.98 -1.07 -16.64
C ARG A 162 -18.66 -1.35 -15.31
N PRO A 163 -19.95 -1.00 -15.14
CA PRO A 163 -20.65 -1.24 -13.88
C PRO A 163 -20.66 -2.69 -13.42
N ILE A 164 -20.70 -3.66 -14.34
CA ILE A 164 -20.69 -5.09 -14.02
C ILE A 164 -19.65 -5.75 -14.92
N THR A 165 -18.73 -6.50 -14.30
CA THR A 165 -17.70 -7.30 -14.97
C THR A 165 -18.02 -8.79 -14.85
N GLU A 166 -17.36 -9.63 -15.64
CA GLU A 166 -17.55 -11.09 -15.56
C GLU A 166 -17.06 -11.62 -14.20
N GLN A 167 -15.90 -11.15 -13.75
CA GLN A 167 -15.35 -11.47 -12.44
C GLN A 167 -16.33 -11.11 -11.31
N LEU A 168 -16.94 -9.91 -11.33
CA LEU A 168 -17.91 -9.49 -10.31
C LEU A 168 -19.17 -10.37 -10.30
N ALA A 169 -19.65 -10.77 -11.48
CA ALA A 169 -20.81 -11.64 -11.61
C ALA A 169 -20.56 -13.06 -11.07
N ASN A 170 -19.31 -13.51 -11.04
CA ASN A 170 -18.91 -14.87 -10.62
C ASN A 170 -18.74 -15.03 -9.09
N ILE A 171 -18.81 -13.95 -8.31
CA ILE A 171 -18.75 -14.02 -6.84
C ILE A 171 -20.02 -14.70 -6.31
N LYS A 172 -19.87 -15.83 -5.59
CA LYS A 172 -21.01 -16.65 -5.14
C LYS A 172 -21.80 -16.04 -3.98
N ASP A 173 -21.11 -15.43 -3.02
CA ASP A 173 -21.74 -14.80 -1.87
C ASP A 173 -22.24 -13.41 -2.23
N ALA A 174 -23.54 -13.16 -2.05
CA ALA A 174 -24.18 -11.91 -2.44
C ALA A 174 -23.65 -10.70 -1.66
N SER A 175 -23.22 -10.89 -0.41
CA SER A 175 -22.68 -9.82 0.43
C SER A 175 -21.30 -9.40 -0.08
N TYR A 176 -20.42 -10.38 -0.36
CA TYR A 176 -19.13 -10.12 -0.97
C TYR A 176 -19.25 -9.56 -2.39
N GLN A 177 -20.24 -9.99 -3.17
CA GLN A 177 -20.50 -9.41 -4.49
C GLN A 177 -20.87 -7.92 -4.36
N ALA A 178 -21.78 -7.57 -3.46
CA ALA A 178 -22.17 -6.18 -3.22
C ALA A 178 -21.00 -5.33 -2.70
N PHE A 179 -20.19 -5.88 -1.80
CA PHE A 179 -18.98 -5.21 -1.30
C PHE A 179 -17.95 -5.00 -2.41
N ALA A 180 -17.62 -6.02 -3.19
CA ALA A 180 -16.70 -5.91 -4.34
C ALA A 180 -17.20 -4.90 -5.38
N GLN A 181 -18.51 -4.85 -5.62
CA GLN A 181 -19.13 -3.86 -6.50
C GLN A 181 -18.92 -2.42 -6.00
N ARG A 182 -19.00 -2.18 -4.69
CA ARG A 182 -18.68 -0.88 -4.08
C ARG A 182 -17.21 -0.52 -4.27
N LEU A 183 -16.29 -1.46 -4.00
CA LEU A 183 -14.85 -1.25 -4.19
C LEU A 183 -14.50 -0.98 -5.65
N HIS A 184 -15.13 -1.70 -6.59
CA HIS A 184 -14.94 -1.50 -8.02
C HIS A 184 -15.36 -0.09 -8.48
N PHE A 185 -16.36 0.51 -7.82
CA PHE A 185 -16.81 1.86 -8.10
C PHE A 185 -15.80 2.92 -7.64
N ILE A 186 -15.07 2.68 -6.53
CA ILE A 186 -14.09 3.62 -5.98
C ILE A 186 -12.97 3.93 -6.98
N TRP A 187 -12.64 3.02 -7.92
CA TRP A 187 -11.63 3.29 -8.95
C TRP A 187 -11.90 4.56 -9.76
N ILE A 188 -13.16 4.86 -10.07
CA ILE A 188 -13.54 6.10 -10.77
C ILE A 188 -13.13 7.32 -9.92
N GLN A 189 -13.38 7.27 -8.61
CA GLN A 189 -13.12 8.38 -7.69
C GLN A 189 -11.63 8.67 -7.50
N LEU A 190 -10.78 7.64 -7.65
CA LEU A 190 -9.33 7.74 -7.47
C LEU A 190 -8.57 8.07 -8.77
N CYS A 191 -9.24 8.08 -9.93
CA CYS A 191 -8.61 8.38 -11.23
C CYS A 191 -8.20 9.86 -11.32
N ARG A 192 -6.91 10.13 -11.57
CA ARG A 192 -6.41 11.47 -11.91
C ARG A 192 -5.59 11.50 -13.19
N GLN A 193 -5.56 12.67 -13.82
CA GLN A 193 -4.70 13.01 -14.93
C GLN A 193 -3.92 14.28 -14.61
N ILE A 194 -2.61 14.28 -14.89
CA ILE A 194 -1.77 15.47 -14.69
C ILE A 194 -2.04 16.46 -15.83
N LYS A 195 -2.28 17.72 -15.48
CA LYS A 195 -2.56 18.75 -16.47
C LYS A 195 -1.35 19.07 -17.35
N PRO A 196 -1.53 19.48 -18.63
CA PRO A 196 -0.43 19.77 -19.54
C PRO A 196 0.56 20.85 -19.06
N GLU A 197 0.14 21.76 -18.18
CA GLU A 197 0.98 22.82 -17.62
C GLU A 197 2.17 22.26 -16.84
N VAL A 198 2.00 21.12 -16.14
CA VAL A 198 3.10 20.46 -15.42
C VAL A 198 4.17 19.96 -16.37
N LYS A 199 3.77 19.50 -17.57
CA LYS A 199 4.71 19.11 -18.63
C LYS A 199 5.40 20.31 -19.26
N ASN A 200 4.64 21.39 -19.49
CA ASN A 200 5.10 22.55 -20.25
C ASN A 200 6.00 23.48 -19.42
N ASP A 201 5.78 23.56 -18.11
CA ASP A 201 6.58 24.34 -17.17
C ASP A 201 6.78 23.58 -15.84
N PRO A 202 7.56 22.48 -15.85
CA PRO A 202 7.75 21.64 -14.67
C PRO A 202 8.42 22.39 -13.50
N SER A 203 9.10 23.51 -13.76
CA SER A 203 9.85 24.28 -12.77
C SER A 203 8.97 24.89 -11.66
N ARG A 204 7.67 24.96 -11.91
CA ARG A 204 6.66 25.49 -10.98
C ARG A 204 6.05 24.46 -10.04
N PHE A 205 6.27 23.17 -10.29
CA PHE A 205 5.53 22.10 -9.64
C PHE A 205 6.47 21.21 -8.84
N SER A 206 6.05 20.80 -7.65
CA SER A 206 6.67 19.66 -7.00
C SER A 206 6.25 18.34 -7.63
N LEU A 207 5.07 18.28 -8.27
CA LEU A 207 4.56 17.10 -8.98
C LEU A 207 5.41 16.77 -10.21
N ILE A 208 5.84 15.51 -10.32
CA ILE A 208 6.54 14.98 -11.48
C ILE A 208 5.50 14.57 -12.52
N TYR A 209 5.62 15.13 -13.73
CA TYR A 209 4.71 14.81 -14.82
C TYR A 209 4.81 13.33 -15.24
N VAL A 210 3.66 12.71 -15.49
CA VAL A 210 3.53 11.41 -16.15
C VAL A 210 2.48 11.52 -17.27
N PRO A 211 2.67 10.82 -18.40
CA PRO A 211 1.88 11.05 -19.61
C PRO A 211 0.47 10.43 -19.61
N TYR A 212 0.21 9.42 -18.78
CA TYR A 212 -1.06 8.70 -18.76
C TYR A 212 -1.83 8.95 -17.45
N GLN A 213 -3.12 8.65 -17.49
CA GLN A 213 -3.97 8.61 -16.31
C GLN A 213 -3.42 7.63 -15.28
N PHE A 214 -3.66 7.92 -14.00
CA PHE A 214 -3.19 7.10 -12.89
C PHE A 214 -4.22 7.09 -11.76
N ILE A 215 -4.08 6.10 -10.88
CA ILE A 215 -4.94 5.93 -9.71
C ILE A 215 -4.18 6.39 -8.47
N LEU A 216 -4.81 7.27 -7.69
CA LEU A 216 -4.29 7.72 -6.41
C LEU A 216 -4.41 6.63 -5.33
N PRO A 217 -3.56 6.66 -4.29
CA PRO A 217 -3.83 5.92 -3.07
C PRO A 217 -5.14 6.37 -2.41
N GLY A 218 -5.41 7.66 -2.32
CA GLY A 218 -6.61 8.19 -1.63
C GLY A 218 -6.26 9.14 -0.50
N GLY A 219 -7.27 9.66 0.20
CA GLY A 219 -7.09 10.64 1.26
C GLY A 219 -6.32 11.89 0.81
N ARG A 220 -5.29 12.26 1.58
CA ARG A 220 -4.42 13.43 1.33
C ARG A 220 -3.48 13.30 0.14
N PHE A 221 -3.32 12.11 -0.43
CA PHE A 221 -2.31 11.83 -1.45
C PHE A 221 -2.79 12.27 -2.84
N ARG A 222 -1.95 13.04 -3.55
CA ARG A 222 -2.26 13.66 -4.84
C ARG A 222 -1.34 13.20 -5.97
N GLU A 223 -0.45 12.26 -5.68
CA GLU A 223 0.48 11.65 -6.62
C GLU A 223 0.42 10.14 -6.48
N PHE A 224 1.02 9.42 -7.44
CA PHE A 224 1.25 7.99 -7.24
C PHE A 224 2.22 7.77 -6.08
N TYR A 225 2.01 6.69 -5.33
CA TYR A 225 2.99 6.09 -4.42
C TYR A 225 3.38 4.74 -4.98
N TYR A 226 4.69 4.46 -5.01
CA TYR A 226 5.23 3.41 -5.86
C TYR A 226 4.79 2.01 -5.44
N TRP A 227 5.02 1.62 -4.19
CA TRP A 227 4.65 0.27 -3.77
C TRP A 227 3.13 0.11 -3.60
N ASP A 228 2.40 1.15 -3.20
CA ASP A 228 0.92 1.19 -3.16
C ASP A 228 0.33 0.76 -4.50
N ALA A 229 0.95 1.23 -5.59
CA ALA A 229 0.51 0.98 -6.94
C ALA A 229 0.54 -0.51 -7.32
N TYR A 230 1.33 -1.35 -6.65
CA TYR A 230 1.30 -2.79 -6.87
C TYR A 230 -0.08 -3.38 -6.51
N TRP A 231 -0.59 -3.07 -5.32
CA TRP A 231 -1.90 -3.58 -4.90
C TRP A 231 -3.05 -2.90 -5.64
N ILE A 232 -2.92 -1.62 -5.97
CA ILE A 232 -3.85 -0.95 -6.89
C ILE A 232 -3.92 -1.72 -8.21
N LEU A 233 -2.77 -2.02 -8.83
CA LEU A 233 -2.70 -2.76 -10.09
C LEU A 233 -3.31 -4.17 -9.97
N LYS A 234 -3.08 -4.88 -8.87
CA LYS A 234 -3.75 -6.16 -8.58
C LYS A 234 -5.28 -6.00 -8.59
N GLY A 235 -5.78 -4.97 -7.91
CA GLY A 235 -7.19 -4.62 -7.87
C GLY A 235 -7.79 -4.24 -9.23
N LEU A 236 -7.04 -3.47 -10.03
CA LEU A 236 -7.42 -3.09 -11.40
C LEU A 236 -7.53 -4.32 -12.30
N ILE A 237 -6.53 -5.22 -12.26
CA ILE A 237 -6.56 -6.49 -13.00
C ILE A 237 -7.76 -7.34 -12.61
N ALA A 238 -8.01 -7.49 -11.30
CA ALA A 238 -9.14 -8.26 -10.80
C ALA A 238 -10.49 -7.61 -11.16
N SER A 239 -10.49 -6.29 -11.35
CA SER A 239 -11.61 -5.49 -11.86
C SER A 239 -11.72 -5.44 -13.39
N GLU A 240 -10.92 -6.22 -14.14
CA GLU A 240 -10.86 -6.21 -15.61
C GLU A 240 -10.46 -4.84 -16.24
N LEU A 241 -9.84 -3.95 -15.48
CA LEU A 241 -9.36 -2.63 -15.91
C LEU A 241 -7.94 -2.72 -16.50
N TYR A 242 -7.78 -3.54 -17.54
CA TYR A 242 -6.47 -3.84 -18.13
C TYR A 242 -5.81 -2.65 -18.81
N SER A 243 -6.56 -1.80 -19.51
CA SER A 243 -6.01 -0.60 -20.16
C SER A 243 -5.52 0.40 -19.11
N THR A 244 -6.27 0.55 -18.02
CA THR A 244 -5.87 1.38 -16.87
C THR A 244 -4.62 0.81 -16.19
N ALA A 245 -4.54 -0.50 -15.94
CA ALA A 245 -3.35 -1.14 -15.39
C ALA A 245 -2.12 -0.95 -16.30
N ARG A 246 -2.31 -1.03 -17.63
CA ARG A 246 -1.25 -0.74 -18.61
C ARG A 246 -0.77 0.71 -18.54
N MET A 247 -1.67 1.68 -18.39
CA MET A 247 -1.31 3.10 -18.23
C MET A 247 -0.47 3.34 -16.96
N MET A 248 -0.84 2.72 -15.84
CA MET A 248 -0.05 2.76 -14.59
C MET A 248 1.38 2.26 -14.82
N ILE A 249 1.54 1.10 -15.47
CA ILE A 249 2.86 0.53 -15.79
C ILE A 249 3.65 1.50 -16.69
N LEU A 250 3.04 2.05 -17.72
CA LEU A 250 3.74 2.96 -18.64
C LEU A 250 4.15 4.29 -17.98
N ASN A 251 3.39 4.77 -17.00
CA ASN A 251 3.80 5.90 -16.17
C ASN A 251 5.05 5.58 -15.36
N PHE A 252 5.13 4.42 -14.70
CA PHE A 252 6.34 4.01 -14.00
C PHE A 252 7.53 3.79 -14.95
N ALA A 253 7.27 3.26 -16.14
CA ALA A 253 8.30 3.11 -17.16
C ALA A 253 8.88 4.48 -17.55
N HIS A 254 8.03 5.48 -17.79
CA HIS A 254 8.44 6.86 -18.06
C HIS A 254 9.30 7.46 -16.94
N ILE A 255 8.93 7.20 -15.68
CA ILE A 255 9.68 7.64 -14.50
C ILE A 255 11.06 6.99 -14.42
N ILE A 256 11.15 5.66 -14.61
CA ILE A 256 12.43 4.93 -14.62
C ILE A 256 13.30 5.37 -15.79
N GLU A 257 12.72 5.64 -16.96
CA GLU A 257 13.44 6.19 -18.10
C GLU A 257 14.04 7.56 -17.79
N THR A 258 13.33 8.38 -17.02
CA THR A 258 13.77 9.73 -16.64
C THR A 258 14.81 9.74 -15.52
N TYR A 259 14.58 8.98 -14.44
CA TYR A 259 15.36 9.06 -13.20
C TYR A 259 16.20 7.81 -12.87
N GLY A 260 15.96 6.69 -13.55
CA GLY A 260 16.65 5.41 -13.28
C GLY A 260 15.97 4.51 -12.25
N PHE A 261 14.96 5.01 -11.55
CA PHE A 261 14.19 4.29 -10.54
C PHE A 261 12.84 4.99 -10.35
N VAL A 262 11.92 4.38 -9.60
CA VAL A 262 10.68 5.04 -9.18
C VAL A 262 10.86 5.65 -7.78
N PRO A 263 10.68 6.97 -7.60
CA PRO A 263 10.72 7.58 -6.27
C PRO A 263 9.55 7.12 -5.41
N ASN A 264 9.67 7.28 -4.08
CA ASN A 264 8.64 6.96 -3.09
C ASN A 264 7.23 7.41 -3.52
N GLY A 265 7.12 8.64 -4.00
CA GLY A 265 5.95 9.14 -4.71
C GLY A 265 6.33 10.09 -5.84
N GLY A 266 5.36 10.49 -6.65
CA GLY A 266 5.54 11.33 -7.83
C GLY A 266 5.89 12.80 -7.58
N ARG A 267 6.76 13.12 -6.61
CA ARG A 267 7.16 14.50 -6.27
C ARG A 267 8.67 14.67 -6.24
N VAL A 268 9.17 15.85 -6.62
CA VAL A 268 10.61 16.15 -6.72
C VAL A 268 11.37 15.95 -5.40
N TYR A 269 10.72 16.18 -4.25
CA TYR A 269 11.33 15.97 -2.94
C TYR A 269 11.45 14.48 -2.54
N TYR A 270 10.96 13.56 -3.37
CA TYR A 270 11.18 12.12 -3.25
C TYR A 270 12.37 11.61 -4.09
N LEU A 271 13.03 12.44 -4.92
CA LEU A 271 14.06 12.02 -5.90
C LEU A 271 15.37 11.43 -5.33
N ARG A 272 15.49 11.26 -4.01
CA ARG A 272 16.60 10.54 -3.36
C ARG A 272 16.20 9.28 -2.59
N ARG A 273 14.89 8.98 -2.51
CA ARG A 273 14.36 7.77 -1.88
C ARG A 273 13.35 7.07 -2.78
N SER A 274 13.58 5.79 -3.01
CA SER A 274 12.68 4.90 -3.74
C SER A 274 11.54 4.39 -2.84
N GLN A 275 10.91 3.30 -3.26
CA GLN A 275 10.07 2.40 -2.45
C GLN A 275 10.33 0.94 -2.87
N PRO A 276 9.76 -0.07 -2.19
CA PRO A 276 9.91 -1.48 -2.58
C PRO A 276 9.74 -1.71 -4.10
N PRO A 277 10.70 -2.37 -4.79
CA PRO A 277 10.80 -2.34 -6.25
C PRO A 277 9.82 -3.29 -6.95
N PHE A 278 8.56 -2.88 -6.98
CA PHE A 278 7.45 -3.67 -7.53
C PHE A 278 7.19 -3.47 -9.03
N PHE A 279 8.01 -2.72 -9.77
CA PHE A 279 7.80 -2.52 -11.21
C PHE A 279 7.83 -3.84 -12.00
N ALA A 280 8.85 -4.68 -11.82
CA ALA A 280 8.89 -5.99 -12.47
C ALA A 280 7.68 -6.88 -12.08
N PRO A 281 7.30 -6.99 -10.79
CA PRO A 281 6.06 -7.63 -10.37
C PRO A 281 4.80 -7.07 -11.03
N MET A 282 4.66 -5.75 -11.17
CA MET A 282 3.52 -5.13 -11.85
C MET A 282 3.41 -5.58 -13.31
N VAL A 283 4.53 -5.57 -14.04
CA VAL A 283 4.59 -6.07 -15.43
C VAL A 283 4.26 -7.56 -15.49
N TYR A 284 4.73 -8.35 -14.51
CA TYR A 284 4.48 -9.79 -14.45
C TYR A 284 3.00 -10.12 -14.20
N GLU A 285 2.36 -9.47 -13.22
CA GLU A 285 0.91 -9.65 -12.95
C GLU A 285 0.07 -9.26 -14.17
N TYR A 286 0.42 -8.15 -14.84
CA TYR A 286 -0.25 -7.73 -16.07
C TYR A 286 -0.07 -8.75 -17.20
N TYR A 287 1.14 -9.29 -17.38
CA TYR A 287 1.40 -10.34 -18.35
C TYR A 287 0.58 -11.60 -18.05
N LEU A 288 0.49 -12.04 -16.80
CA LEU A 288 -0.33 -13.20 -16.43
C LEU A 288 -1.79 -13.01 -16.84
N ALA A 289 -2.33 -11.79 -16.65
CA ALA A 289 -3.71 -11.47 -16.98
C ALA A 289 -3.99 -11.29 -18.48
N THR A 290 -3.04 -10.74 -19.24
CA THR A 290 -3.28 -10.28 -20.63
C THR A 290 -2.53 -11.05 -21.71
N GLN A 291 -1.45 -11.75 -21.34
CA GLN A 291 -0.52 -12.40 -22.25
C GLN A 291 0.14 -11.43 -23.26
N ASP A 292 0.24 -10.14 -22.93
CA ASP A 292 0.89 -9.11 -23.76
C ASP A 292 2.43 -9.26 -23.74
N ILE A 293 2.93 -10.20 -24.55
CA ILE A 293 4.37 -10.50 -24.68
C ILE A 293 5.13 -9.29 -25.25
N GLN A 294 4.50 -8.47 -26.10
CA GLN A 294 5.16 -7.32 -26.70
C GLN A 294 5.46 -6.25 -25.64
N LEU A 295 4.50 -5.94 -24.76
CA LEU A 295 4.74 -5.02 -23.66
C LEU A 295 5.85 -5.53 -22.73
N VAL A 296 5.90 -6.84 -22.45
CA VAL A 296 7.01 -7.44 -21.68
C VAL A 296 8.35 -7.19 -22.39
N ALA A 297 8.43 -7.43 -23.70
CA ALA A 297 9.65 -7.20 -24.47
C ALA A 297 10.10 -5.73 -24.43
N ASP A 298 9.15 -4.79 -24.53
CA ASP A 298 9.42 -3.36 -24.51
C ASP A 298 9.91 -2.88 -23.12
N LEU A 299 9.45 -3.52 -22.04
CA LEU A 299 9.75 -3.10 -20.66
C LEU A 299 10.94 -3.82 -20.02
N ILE A 300 11.45 -4.90 -20.60
CA ILE A 300 12.67 -5.58 -20.13
C ILE A 300 13.84 -4.59 -19.87
N PRO A 301 14.20 -3.68 -20.80
CA PRO A 301 15.29 -2.73 -20.58
C PRO A 301 15.01 -1.75 -19.43
N VAL A 302 13.75 -1.40 -19.22
CA VAL A 302 13.31 -0.51 -18.14
C VAL A 302 13.46 -1.19 -16.78
N ILE A 303 13.09 -2.48 -16.69
CA ILE A 303 13.30 -3.29 -15.48
C ILE A 303 14.80 -3.43 -15.17
N GLU A 304 15.64 -3.69 -16.18
CA GLU A 304 17.10 -3.74 -15.96
C GLU A 304 17.65 -2.40 -15.45
N LYS A 305 17.12 -1.28 -15.96
CA LYS A 305 17.53 0.07 -15.52
C LYS A 305 17.23 0.30 -14.04
N GLU A 306 16.03 -0.06 -13.56
CA GLU A 306 15.72 0.02 -12.14
C GLU A 306 16.59 -0.94 -11.31
N TYR A 307 16.80 -2.17 -11.78
CA TYR A 307 17.67 -3.11 -11.11
C TYR A 307 19.10 -2.55 -10.94
N THR A 308 19.64 -1.89 -11.97
CA THR A 308 20.94 -1.22 -11.92
C THR A 308 20.99 -0.15 -10.82
N PHE A 309 19.93 0.66 -10.64
CA PHE A 309 19.87 1.61 -9.52
C PHE A 309 20.04 0.92 -8.17
N TRP A 310 19.33 -0.18 -7.93
CA TRP A 310 19.45 -0.93 -6.67
C TRP A 310 20.84 -1.52 -6.49
N SER A 311 21.42 -2.11 -7.54
CA SER A 311 22.75 -2.71 -7.50
C SER A 311 23.88 -1.70 -7.31
N GLU A 312 23.78 -0.51 -7.90
CA GLU A 312 24.85 0.49 -7.82
C GLU A 312 24.73 1.40 -6.59
N ARG A 313 23.50 1.70 -6.14
CA ARG A 313 23.26 2.71 -5.10
C ARG A 313 22.83 2.12 -3.76
N ARG A 314 22.22 0.94 -3.76
CA ARG A 314 21.55 0.35 -2.59
C ARG A 314 22.15 -1.00 -2.15
N THR A 315 23.33 -1.36 -2.64
CA THR A 315 24.03 -2.58 -2.20
C THR A 315 24.91 -2.33 -0.97
N VAL A 316 25.05 -3.36 -0.13
CA VAL A 316 25.94 -3.44 1.03
C VAL A 316 26.58 -4.82 1.10
N ASN A 317 27.76 -4.91 1.72
CA ASN A 317 28.48 -6.16 1.93
C ASN A 317 28.13 -6.75 3.30
N VAL A 318 27.77 -8.02 3.32
CA VAL A 318 27.58 -8.82 4.53
C VAL A 318 28.64 -9.90 4.56
N THR A 319 29.41 -9.98 5.64
CA THR A 319 30.40 -11.04 5.83
C THR A 319 29.73 -12.25 6.46
N TYR A 320 29.69 -13.37 5.74
CA TYR A 320 29.22 -14.65 6.23
C TYR A 320 30.41 -15.49 6.70
N GLU A 321 30.41 -15.86 7.98
CA GLU A 321 31.45 -16.71 8.57
C GLU A 321 31.21 -18.17 8.20
N HIS A 322 32.07 -18.73 7.34
CA HIS A 322 32.07 -20.15 6.98
C HIS A 322 33.30 -20.84 7.62
N PRO A 323 33.20 -22.12 8.02
CA PRO A 323 34.33 -22.84 8.64
C PRO A 323 35.65 -22.80 7.87
N ASP A 324 35.58 -22.81 6.53
CA ASP A 324 36.76 -22.84 5.66
C ASP A 324 37.26 -21.45 5.22
N LEU A 325 36.35 -20.52 4.92
CA LEU A 325 36.68 -19.17 4.46
C LEU A 325 35.48 -18.23 4.55
N ASN A 326 35.66 -17.07 5.18
CA ASN A 326 34.63 -16.03 5.21
C ASN A 326 34.25 -15.60 3.79
N GLU A 327 32.96 -15.57 3.51
CA GLU A 327 32.39 -15.16 2.23
C GLU A 327 31.83 -13.74 2.35
N THR A 328 32.09 -12.88 1.37
CA THR A 328 31.44 -11.56 1.29
C THR A 328 30.24 -11.67 0.36
N LEU A 329 29.05 -11.48 0.92
CA LEU A 329 27.78 -11.55 0.21
C LEU A 329 27.23 -10.15 -0.04
N HIS A 330 26.76 -9.88 -1.25
CA HIS A 330 26.16 -8.61 -1.62
C HIS A 330 24.65 -8.66 -1.39
N MET A 331 24.16 -7.79 -0.51
CA MET A 331 22.74 -7.64 -0.19
C MET A 331 22.30 -6.21 -0.46
N PHE A 332 20.99 -5.99 -0.49
CA PHE A 332 20.38 -4.68 -0.69
C PHE A 332 19.92 -4.08 0.63
N GLN A 333 19.93 -2.75 0.70
CA GLN A 333 19.59 -1.98 1.89
C GLN A 333 18.83 -0.71 1.49
N TYR A 334 17.74 -0.41 2.20
CA TYR A 334 17.10 0.91 2.13
C TYR A 334 18.07 1.96 2.68
N ARG A 335 18.43 2.93 1.84
CA ARG A 335 19.47 3.91 2.12
C ARG A 335 19.29 5.14 1.26
N THR A 336 18.43 6.05 1.69
CA THR A 336 18.37 7.39 1.09
C THR A 336 19.72 8.08 1.23
N GLU A 337 20.01 8.98 0.29
CA GLU A 337 21.21 9.83 0.36
C GLU A 337 20.95 11.13 1.11
N ALA A 338 19.67 11.51 1.29
CA ALA A 338 19.29 12.74 1.97
C ALA A 338 19.70 12.73 3.46
N GLU A 339 20.31 13.82 3.91
CA GLU A 339 20.80 14.06 5.28
C GLU A 339 20.05 15.22 5.96
N THR A 340 18.87 15.55 5.45
CA THR A 340 18.03 16.66 5.91
C THR A 340 16.61 16.17 6.15
N PRO A 341 15.81 16.92 6.95
CA PRO A 341 14.39 16.65 7.14
C PRO A 341 13.66 16.40 5.82
N ARG A 342 12.73 15.44 5.83
CA ARG A 342 11.82 15.17 4.73
C ARG A 342 10.90 16.39 4.54
N PRO A 343 10.80 17.00 3.35
CA PRO A 343 10.02 18.23 3.17
C PRO A 343 8.53 18.09 3.52
N GLU A 344 7.94 16.92 3.31
CA GLU A 344 6.55 16.62 3.64
C GLU A 344 6.27 16.42 5.14
N SER A 345 7.32 16.24 5.95
CA SER A 345 7.28 16.07 7.42
C SER A 345 8.39 16.92 8.08
N PHE A 346 8.69 18.09 7.51
CA PHE A 346 9.91 18.83 7.84
C PHE A 346 9.93 19.26 9.31
N ARG A 347 8.80 19.77 9.79
CA ARG A 347 8.65 20.23 11.17
C ARG A 347 8.80 19.05 12.13
N GLU A 348 8.13 17.95 11.84
CA GLU A 348 8.10 16.72 12.63
C GLU A 348 9.50 16.11 12.77
N ASP A 349 10.24 16.04 11.66
CA ASP A 349 11.63 15.56 11.61
C ASP A 349 12.55 16.44 12.47
N VAL A 350 12.49 17.77 12.29
CA VAL A 350 13.34 18.72 13.03
C VAL A 350 13.10 18.64 14.53
N LEU A 351 11.83 18.56 14.95
CA LEU A 351 11.47 18.44 16.35
C LEU A 351 11.91 17.10 16.94
N SER A 352 11.74 16.01 16.19
CA SER A 352 12.21 14.68 16.61
C SER A 352 13.73 14.61 16.78
N ALA A 353 14.47 15.50 16.08
CA ALA A 353 15.91 15.62 16.18
C ALA A 353 16.40 16.67 17.20
N GLU A 354 15.51 17.33 17.95
CA GLU A 354 15.83 18.46 18.84
C GLU A 354 16.90 18.10 19.87
N HIS A 355 16.71 16.97 20.55
CA HIS A 355 17.56 16.47 21.63
C HIS A 355 18.98 16.06 21.19
N PHE A 356 19.26 15.95 19.89
CA PHE A 356 20.61 15.67 19.40
C PHE A 356 21.47 16.94 19.39
N THR A 357 22.66 16.86 19.98
CA THR A 357 23.56 18.01 20.13
C THR A 357 24.48 18.23 18.94
N THR A 358 24.84 17.18 18.19
CA THR A 358 25.81 17.26 17.08
C THR A 358 25.12 17.27 15.72
N LYS A 359 25.68 18.05 14.79
CA LYS A 359 25.20 18.12 13.40
C LYS A 359 25.24 16.76 12.71
N ASP A 360 26.31 16.00 12.91
CA ASP A 360 26.47 14.67 12.29
C ASP A 360 25.43 13.66 12.81
N ARG A 361 25.07 13.74 14.11
CA ARG A 361 24.00 12.87 14.64
C ARG A 361 22.64 13.23 14.05
N LYS A 362 22.34 14.52 13.88
CA LYS A 362 21.10 14.97 13.22
C LYS A 362 21.05 14.52 11.75
N LYS A 363 22.15 14.70 10.99
CA LYS A 363 22.27 14.22 9.60
C LYS A 363 21.98 12.72 9.48
N GLN A 364 22.64 11.93 10.32
CA GLN A 364 22.45 10.48 10.34
C GLN A 364 21.01 10.11 10.71
N PHE A 365 20.42 10.78 11.71
CA PHE A 365 19.03 10.59 12.09
C PHE A 365 18.05 10.87 10.94
N PHE A 366 18.19 12.00 10.24
CA PHE A 366 17.36 12.32 9.07
C PHE A 366 17.53 11.31 7.94
N LYS A 367 18.75 10.82 7.72
CA LYS A 367 19.03 9.77 6.74
C LYS A 367 18.35 8.46 7.12
N ASP A 368 18.35 8.08 8.40
CA ASP A 368 17.68 6.87 8.87
C ASP A 368 16.14 6.99 8.79
N LEU A 369 15.57 8.17 9.06
CA LEU A 369 14.14 8.46 8.84
C LEU A 369 13.77 8.33 7.36
N GLY A 370 14.48 9.02 6.48
CA GLY A 370 14.23 8.96 5.04
C GLY A 370 14.48 7.58 4.43
N SER A 371 15.38 6.77 5.02
CA SER A 371 15.60 5.38 4.62
C SER A 371 14.48 4.46 5.12
N ALA A 372 13.90 4.71 6.29
CA ALA A 372 12.70 3.98 6.71
C ALA A 372 11.49 4.35 5.82
N ALA A 373 11.35 5.60 5.40
CA ALA A 373 10.34 5.99 4.42
C ALA A 373 10.59 5.33 3.04
N GLU A 374 11.85 5.12 2.64
CA GLU A 374 12.19 4.33 1.44
C GLU A 374 11.69 2.87 1.53
N SER A 375 11.47 2.34 2.73
CA SER A 375 10.93 0.97 2.89
C SER A 375 9.41 0.88 2.70
N GLY A 376 8.70 2.01 2.71
CA GLY A 376 7.24 2.05 2.85
C GLY A 376 6.73 1.73 4.26
N TRP A 377 7.63 1.55 5.23
CA TRP A 377 7.33 1.08 6.58
C TRP A 377 7.81 2.08 7.65
N ASP A 378 7.55 3.37 7.43
CA ASP A 378 7.90 4.48 8.33
C ASP A 378 6.75 4.82 9.30
N PHE A 379 6.85 4.70 10.62
CA PHE A 379 7.92 4.01 11.36
C PHE A 379 7.36 2.82 12.13
N SER A 380 8.30 1.96 12.53
CA SER A 380 8.07 0.75 13.30
C SER A 380 9.32 0.51 14.16
N SER A 381 9.12 -0.14 15.29
CA SER A 381 10.14 -0.72 16.16
C SER A 381 11.18 -1.54 15.39
N ARG A 382 10.83 -2.06 14.20
CA ARG A 382 11.73 -2.70 13.23
C ARG A 382 13.04 -1.93 13.01
N TRP A 383 12.96 -0.60 12.95
CA TRP A 383 14.08 0.26 12.57
C TRP A 383 14.86 0.83 13.77
N PHE A 384 14.40 0.58 15.00
CA PHE A 384 14.92 1.24 16.20
C PHE A 384 15.94 0.34 16.89
N LYS A 385 17.12 0.86 17.21
CA LYS A 385 18.18 0.11 17.87
C LYS A 385 17.74 -0.60 19.15
N ASN A 386 16.84 0.01 19.93
CA ASN A 386 16.29 -0.57 21.17
C ASN A 386 14.87 -1.14 21.01
N HIS A 387 14.35 -1.16 19.79
CA HIS A 387 13.01 -1.64 19.42
C HIS A 387 11.87 -0.87 20.13
N LYS A 388 12.12 0.33 20.63
CA LYS A 388 11.13 1.09 21.43
C LYS A 388 11.05 2.55 21.05
N ASP A 389 12.20 3.21 20.88
CA ASP A 389 12.30 4.65 20.74
C ASP A 389 12.84 5.04 19.37
N ILE A 390 12.07 5.88 18.67
CA ILE A 390 12.40 6.43 17.35
C ILE A 390 13.69 7.26 17.38
N SER A 391 14.08 7.88 18.52
CA SER A 391 15.37 8.57 18.66
C SER A 391 16.58 7.66 18.40
N THR A 392 16.36 6.34 18.52
CA THR A 392 17.36 5.30 18.31
C THR A 392 17.27 4.65 16.92
N ILE A 393 16.48 5.22 16.00
CA ILE A 393 16.38 4.74 14.62
C ILE A 393 17.76 4.61 13.98
N GLU A 394 17.96 3.49 13.27
CA GLU A 394 19.22 3.13 12.62
C GLU A 394 18.98 2.31 11.34
N THR A 395 17.98 2.68 10.54
CA THR A 395 17.59 1.97 9.31
C THR A 395 18.78 1.63 8.42
N THR A 396 19.77 2.51 8.30
CA THR A 396 20.99 2.29 7.49
C THR A 396 22.01 1.32 8.11
N ASN A 397 21.76 0.78 9.31
CA ASN A 397 22.47 -0.39 9.86
C ASN A 397 21.72 -1.70 9.60
N ILE A 398 20.50 -1.67 9.08
CA ILE A 398 19.67 -2.85 8.89
C ILE A 398 19.77 -3.29 7.42
N VAL A 399 20.00 -4.58 7.21
CA VAL A 399 19.85 -5.26 5.92
C VAL A 399 18.48 -5.94 5.96
N PRO A 400 17.49 -5.40 5.24
CA PRO A 400 16.10 -5.80 5.40
C PRO A 400 15.77 -7.04 4.55
N VAL A 401 15.12 -8.04 5.15
CA VAL A 401 14.79 -9.33 4.54
C VAL A 401 13.84 -9.18 3.35
N ASP A 402 12.87 -8.27 3.46
CA ASP A 402 11.84 -8.03 2.46
C ASP A 402 12.39 -7.38 1.18
N LEU A 403 13.21 -6.34 1.27
CA LEU A 403 13.86 -5.74 0.09
C LEU A 403 14.63 -6.78 -0.73
N ASN A 404 15.42 -7.60 -0.03
CA ASN A 404 16.21 -8.64 -0.66
C ASN A 404 15.32 -9.72 -1.27
N ALA A 405 14.21 -10.07 -0.61
CA ALA A 405 13.21 -10.98 -1.15
C ALA A 405 12.50 -10.40 -2.39
N PHE A 406 12.19 -9.10 -2.43
CA PHE A 406 11.61 -8.43 -3.61
C PHE A 406 12.59 -8.42 -4.79
N LEU A 407 13.87 -8.10 -4.57
CA LEU A 407 14.86 -8.11 -5.66
C LEU A 407 15.17 -9.53 -6.13
N CYS A 408 15.10 -10.53 -5.26
CA CYS A 408 15.12 -11.94 -5.63
C CYS A 408 13.92 -12.32 -6.52
N TYR A 409 12.72 -11.82 -6.19
CA TYR A 409 11.53 -11.97 -7.04
C TYR A 409 11.74 -11.35 -8.42
N ASN A 410 12.31 -10.14 -8.47
CA ASN A 410 12.60 -9.44 -9.73
C ASN A 410 13.60 -10.24 -10.58
N MET A 411 14.63 -10.86 -9.98
CA MET A 411 15.54 -11.74 -10.71
C MET A 411 14.83 -12.97 -11.29
N ASN A 412 13.87 -13.55 -10.54
CA ASN A 412 13.05 -14.66 -11.03
C ASN A 412 12.13 -14.25 -12.20
N ILE A 413 11.50 -13.08 -12.11
CA ILE A 413 10.69 -12.52 -13.20
C ILE A 413 11.56 -12.30 -14.43
N MET A 414 12.76 -11.75 -14.27
CA MET A 414 13.65 -11.45 -15.40
C MET A 414 14.13 -12.69 -16.15
N GLN A 415 14.45 -13.79 -15.45
CA GLN A 415 14.77 -15.04 -16.16
C GLN A 415 13.58 -15.54 -16.99
N LEU A 416 12.34 -15.37 -16.51
CA LEU A 416 11.13 -15.78 -17.20
C LEU A 416 10.86 -14.87 -18.41
N PHE A 417 10.99 -13.55 -18.24
CA PHE A 417 10.79 -12.59 -19.32
C PHE A 417 11.78 -12.80 -20.46
N TYR A 418 13.05 -13.05 -20.17
CA TYR A 418 14.01 -13.35 -21.23
C TYR A 418 13.79 -14.70 -21.92
N LYS A 419 13.26 -15.69 -21.19
CA LYS A 419 12.82 -16.96 -21.81
C LYS A 419 11.63 -16.73 -22.73
N LEU A 420 10.66 -15.94 -22.28
CA LEU A 420 9.43 -15.62 -22.99
C LEU A 420 9.69 -14.84 -24.29
N THR A 421 10.61 -13.87 -24.26
CA THR A 421 10.95 -13.00 -25.40
C THR A 421 12.05 -13.58 -26.31
N GLY A 422 12.52 -14.81 -26.04
CA GLY A 422 13.41 -15.54 -26.94
C GLY A 422 14.89 -15.16 -26.87
N ASN A 423 15.38 -14.73 -25.69
CA ASN A 423 16.82 -14.46 -25.47
C ASN A 423 17.45 -15.50 -24.54
N PRO A 424 17.98 -16.63 -25.08
CA PRO A 424 18.50 -17.73 -24.27
C PRO A 424 19.76 -17.36 -23.47
N LEU A 425 20.61 -16.47 -23.98
CA LEU A 425 21.82 -16.04 -23.28
C LEU A 425 21.48 -15.22 -22.03
N LYS A 426 20.59 -14.24 -22.18
CA LYS A 426 20.11 -13.43 -21.04
C LYS A 426 19.28 -14.26 -20.05
N HIS A 427 18.47 -15.20 -20.54
CA HIS A 427 17.77 -16.14 -19.67
C HIS A 427 18.74 -16.91 -18.76
N LEU A 428 19.84 -17.44 -19.31
CA LEU A 428 20.86 -18.16 -18.52
C LEU A 428 21.59 -17.23 -17.54
N GLU A 429 21.91 -16.00 -17.96
CA GLU A 429 22.53 -15.00 -17.09
C GLU A 429 21.66 -14.71 -15.85
N TRP A 430 20.38 -14.39 -16.07
CA TRP A 430 19.44 -14.09 -14.99
C TRP A 430 19.07 -15.33 -14.16
N SER A 431 19.02 -16.52 -14.75
CA SER A 431 18.81 -17.77 -14.01
C SER A 431 19.97 -18.06 -13.05
N SER A 432 21.21 -17.82 -13.49
CA SER A 432 22.39 -17.95 -12.62
C SER A 432 22.37 -16.91 -11.51
N ARG A 433 22.03 -15.65 -11.84
CA ARG A 433 21.90 -14.56 -10.88
C ARG A 433 20.87 -14.87 -9.78
N PHE A 434 19.67 -15.29 -10.18
CA PHE A 434 18.61 -15.70 -9.26
C PHE A 434 19.05 -16.85 -8.35
N THR A 435 19.64 -17.90 -8.91
CA THR A 435 20.08 -19.08 -8.15
C THR A 435 21.14 -18.72 -7.12
N ASN A 436 22.18 -18.00 -7.53
CA ASN A 436 23.27 -17.58 -6.65
C ASN A 436 22.77 -16.61 -5.56
N PHE A 437 21.90 -15.66 -5.92
CA PHE A 437 21.35 -14.71 -4.96
C PHE A 437 20.46 -15.41 -3.93
N ARG A 438 19.63 -16.39 -4.33
CA ARG A 438 18.78 -17.15 -3.42
C ARG A 438 19.58 -18.00 -2.42
N GLU A 439 20.72 -18.56 -2.84
CA GLU A 439 21.65 -19.23 -1.93
C GLU A 439 22.26 -18.24 -0.92
N ALA A 440 22.76 -17.10 -1.39
CA ALA A 440 23.27 -16.04 -0.53
C ALA A 440 22.20 -15.49 0.44
N PHE A 441 20.97 -15.30 -0.04
CA PHE A 441 19.82 -14.88 0.74
C PHE A 441 19.55 -15.86 1.89
N THR A 442 19.56 -17.16 1.59
CA THR A 442 19.34 -18.20 2.60
C THR A 442 20.44 -18.17 3.67
N LYS A 443 21.70 -17.99 3.28
CA LYS A 443 22.84 -17.85 4.22
C LYS A 443 22.71 -16.63 5.13
N VAL A 444 22.27 -15.49 4.60
CA VAL A 444 22.19 -14.24 5.36
C VAL A 444 20.97 -14.17 6.25
N PHE A 445 19.77 -14.49 5.75
CA PHE A 445 18.53 -14.13 6.46
C PHE A 445 17.88 -15.29 7.21
N TYR A 446 18.09 -16.54 6.79
CA TYR A 446 17.44 -17.68 7.44
C TYR A 446 18.17 -18.02 8.73
N VAL A 447 17.45 -18.00 9.87
CA VAL A 447 18.00 -18.34 11.18
C VAL A 447 17.49 -19.74 11.57
N PRO A 448 18.31 -20.81 11.44
CA PRO A 448 17.83 -22.18 11.63
C PRO A 448 17.23 -22.45 13.02
N ALA A 449 17.80 -21.82 14.07
CA ALA A 449 17.32 -21.95 15.45
C ALA A 449 15.94 -21.32 15.68
N ARG A 450 15.54 -20.36 14.83
CA ARG A 450 14.25 -19.66 14.89
C ARG A 450 13.32 -20.02 13.73
N LYS A 451 13.76 -20.87 12.80
CA LYS A 451 12.94 -21.44 11.73
C LYS A 451 12.25 -20.38 10.84
N GLY A 452 12.94 -19.26 10.62
CA GLY A 452 12.39 -18.15 9.86
C GLY A 452 13.46 -17.24 9.28
N TRP A 453 13.02 -16.28 8.47
CA TRP A 453 13.89 -15.23 7.94
C TRP A 453 13.71 -13.94 8.73
N TYR A 454 14.83 -13.23 8.93
CA TYR A 454 14.89 -12.07 9.79
C TYR A 454 15.87 -11.04 9.25
N ASP A 455 15.61 -9.77 9.53
CA ASP A 455 16.53 -8.68 9.22
C ASP A 455 17.89 -8.89 9.89
N TYR A 456 18.97 -8.52 9.20
CA TYR A 456 20.33 -8.60 9.70
C TYR A 456 20.88 -7.21 10.04
N ASN A 457 21.47 -7.03 11.23
CA ASN A 457 21.99 -5.75 11.67
C ASN A 457 23.52 -5.69 11.53
N LEU A 458 24.02 -4.75 10.73
CA LEU A 458 25.44 -4.57 10.42
C LEU A 458 26.27 -4.08 11.62
N ARG A 459 25.65 -3.46 12.62
CA ARG A 459 26.32 -2.96 13.82
C ARG A 459 26.50 -4.07 14.86
N THR A 460 25.46 -4.88 15.10
CA THR A 460 25.54 -5.98 16.08
C THR A 460 26.04 -7.29 15.48
N LEU A 461 26.01 -7.43 14.16
CA LEU A 461 26.27 -8.66 13.42
C LEU A 461 25.30 -9.79 13.81
N THR A 462 24.08 -9.43 14.19
CA THR A 462 23.03 -10.37 14.64
C THR A 462 21.70 -10.09 13.95
N HIS A 463 20.80 -11.07 13.98
CA HIS A 463 19.44 -10.93 13.49
C HIS A 463 18.51 -10.34 14.54
N ASN A 464 17.54 -9.53 14.10
CA ASN A 464 16.36 -9.20 14.91
C ASN A 464 15.32 -10.30 14.75
N THR A 465 15.19 -11.18 15.75
CA THR A 465 14.29 -12.35 15.68
C THR A 465 12.88 -12.10 16.20
N ASP A 466 12.50 -10.84 16.43
CA ASP A 466 11.13 -10.47 16.78
C ASP A 466 10.18 -10.76 15.61
N PHE A 467 8.88 -10.86 15.91
CA PHE A 467 7.88 -11.00 14.86
C PHE A 467 7.70 -9.68 14.10
N PHE A 468 7.92 -9.73 12.79
CA PHE A 468 7.49 -8.74 11.83
C PHE A 468 6.85 -9.45 10.62
N ALA A 469 5.89 -8.82 9.96
CA ALA A 469 5.28 -9.36 8.75
C ALA A 469 6.30 -9.61 7.61
N SER A 470 7.43 -8.88 7.61
CA SER A 470 8.56 -9.06 6.69
C SER A 470 9.14 -10.47 6.74
N ASN A 471 9.05 -11.15 7.88
CA ASN A 471 9.56 -12.51 8.07
C ASN A 471 8.89 -13.52 7.12
N ALA A 472 7.70 -13.21 6.61
CA ALA A 472 6.95 -14.06 5.68
C ALA A 472 7.05 -13.63 4.21
N VAL A 473 7.61 -12.46 3.92
CA VAL A 473 7.76 -11.93 2.55
C VAL A 473 8.55 -12.89 1.63
N PRO A 474 9.53 -13.68 2.11
CA PRO A 474 10.17 -14.71 1.27
C PRO A 474 9.20 -15.78 0.75
N LEU A 475 8.08 -16.04 1.44
CA LEU A 475 7.02 -16.93 0.94
C LEU A 475 6.28 -16.30 -0.26
N PHE A 476 5.96 -15.01 -0.15
CA PHE A 476 5.27 -14.24 -1.20
C PHE A 476 6.11 -14.10 -2.48
N SER A 477 7.38 -13.75 -2.31
CA SER A 477 8.38 -13.59 -3.38
C SER A 477 8.93 -14.91 -3.91
N GLN A 478 8.67 -16.01 -3.20
CA GLN A 478 9.25 -17.34 -3.46
C GLN A 478 10.80 -17.33 -3.49
N CYS A 479 11.43 -16.47 -2.67
CA CYS A 479 12.89 -16.41 -2.53
C CYS A 479 13.43 -17.47 -1.57
N TYR A 480 13.15 -18.74 -1.87
CA TYR A 480 13.65 -19.91 -1.15
C TYR A 480 13.63 -21.13 -2.07
N ASP A 481 14.26 -22.22 -1.67
CA ASP A 481 14.18 -23.46 -2.46
C ASP A 481 12.76 -24.06 -2.37
N PRO A 482 11.99 -24.09 -3.48
CA PRO A 482 10.63 -24.63 -3.47
C PRO A 482 10.58 -26.14 -3.20
N LEU A 483 11.71 -26.86 -3.34
CA LEU A 483 11.79 -28.28 -2.96
C LEU A 483 11.76 -28.47 -1.43
N ASN A 484 12.08 -27.43 -0.67
CA ASN A 484 12.01 -27.45 0.79
C ASN A 484 10.62 -27.00 1.28
N SER A 485 9.63 -27.88 1.13
CA SER A 485 8.25 -27.61 1.58
C SER A 485 8.15 -27.40 3.09
N GLN A 486 9.12 -27.86 3.88
CA GLN A 486 9.13 -27.72 5.33
C GLN A 486 9.38 -26.28 5.77
N ILE A 487 10.17 -25.50 5.04
CA ILE A 487 10.46 -24.10 5.38
C ILE A 487 9.17 -23.27 5.51
N ALA A 488 8.23 -23.40 4.56
CA ALA A 488 6.97 -22.65 4.62
C ALA A 488 6.11 -23.04 5.84
N VAL A 489 6.15 -24.31 6.23
CA VAL A 489 5.45 -24.81 7.43
C VAL A 489 6.11 -24.28 8.70
N ASP A 490 7.44 -24.29 8.73
CA ASP A 490 8.26 -23.81 9.83
C ASP A 490 8.01 -22.31 10.11
N VAL A 491 8.02 -21.48 9.05
CA VAL A 491 7.73 -20.05 9.14
C VAL A 491 6.28 -19.80 9.58
N TYR A 492 5.30 -20.50 8.99
CA TYR A 492 3.91 -20.41 9.43
C TYR A 492 3.76 -20.74 10.93
N ASN A 493 4.41 -21.81 11.39
CA ASN A 493 4.33 -22.21 12.80
C ASN A 493 4.98 -21.18 13.71
N GLU A 494 6.11 -20.59 13.32
CA GLU A 494 6.76 -19.54 14.11
C GLU A 494 5.86 -18.29 14.23
N MET A 495 5.23 -17.86 13.13
CA MET A 495 4.25 -16.77 13.15
C MET A 495 3.03 -17.12 14.02
N GLN A 496 2.54 -18.36 13.95
CA GLN A 496 1.44 -18.81 14.81
C GLN A 496 1.85 -18.80 16.30
N ASN A 497 3.06 -19.26 16.62
CA ASN A 497 3.59 -19.30 17.98
C ASN A 497 3.81 -17.91 18.57
N SER A 498 4.11 -16.91 17.73
CA SER A 498 4.18 -15.50 18.16
C SER A 498 2.83 -14.91 18.60
N GLY A 499 1.72 -15.61 18.30
CA GLY A 499 0.36 -15.14 18.55
C GLY A 499 -0.23 -14.27 17.43
N ALA A 500 0.54 -13.93 16.40
CA ALA A 500 0.10 -13.05 15.31
C ALA A 500 -1.17 -13.52 14.60
N PHE A 501 -1.38 -14.84 14.47
CA PHE A 501 -2.58 -15.40 13.83
C PHE A 501 -3.79 -15.52 14.77
N SER A 502 -3.60 -15.34 16.08
CA SER A 502 -4.67 -15.37 17.09
C SER A 502 -5.39 -14.02 17.22
N ILE A 503 -4.84 -12.97 16.62
CA ILE A 503 -5.43 -11.64 16.59
C ILE A 503 -6.72 -11.64 15.76
N PRO A 504 -7.82 -11.01 16.22
CA PRO A 504 -9.14 -11.15 15.59
C PRO A 504 -9.25 -10.42 14.25
N GLY A 505 -8.70 -9.22 14.12
CA GLY A 505 -8.88 -8.35 12.96
C GLY A 505 -7.92 -8.56 11.79
N GLY A 506 -7.12 -9.64 11.81
CA GLY A 506 -6.06 -9.89 10.85
C GLY A 506 -4.69 -9.99 11.51
N ILE A 507 -3.64 -9.78 10.73
CA ILE A 507 -2.25 -9.94 11.17
C ILE A 507 -1.67 -8.55 11.43
N PRO A 508 -1.13 -8.30 12.64
CA PRO A 508 -0.46 -7.05 12.91
C PRO A 508 0.90 -7.02 12.21
N THR A 509 1.42 -5.82 12.04
CA THR A 509 2.70 -5.61 11.37
C THR A 509 3.90 -6.04 12.24
N SER A 510 3.79 -5.81 13.55
CA SER A 510 4.68 -6.28 14.61
C SER A 510 3.86 -6.65 15.84
N MET A 511 4.47 -7.28 16.85
CA MET A 511 3.81 -7.57 18.15
C MET A 511 4.16 -6.53 19.24
N ASN A 512 4.73 -5.39 18.86
CA ASN A 512 5.22 -4.40 19.83
C ASN A 512 4.11 -3.42 20.23
N GLU A 513 3.64 -3.51 21.47
CA GLU A 513 2.57 -2.64 22.00
C GLU A 513 3.09 -1.32 22.60
N GLU A 514 4.40 -1.10 22.70
CA GLU A 514 4.96 -0.01 23.52
C GLU A 514 5.27 1.28 22.75
N THR A 515 5.43 1.22 21.43
CA THR A 515 6.02 2.32 20.64
C THR A 515 5.00 3.32 20.10
N ASN A 516 3.72 2.93 20.04
CA ASN A 516 2.62 3.64 19.37
C ASN A 516 2.89 4.01 17.89
N GLN A 517 3.88 3.41 17.24
CA GLN A 517 4.22 3.72 15.85
C GLN A 517 3.17 3.20 14.87
N GLN A 518 2.99 3.88 13.73
CA GLN A 518 1.90 3.55 12.80
C GLN A 518 1.99 2.14 12.19
N TRP A 519 3.20 1.60 12.08
CA TRP A 519 3.42 0.25 11.60
C TRP A 519 3.80 -0.74 12.71
N ASP A 520 3.48 -0.44 13.96
CA ASP A 520 3.53 -1.40 15.07
C ASP A 520 2.12 -1.80 15.51
N PHE A 521 2.05 -2.74 16.46
CA PHE A 521 0.79 -3.15 17.06
C PHE A 521 0.04 -1.95 17.68
N PRO A 522 -1.29 -1.83 17.53
CA PRO A 522 -2.25 -2.82 17.02
C PRO A 522 -2.55 -2.70 15.52
N ASN A 523 -1.71 -2.02 14.73
CA ASN A 523 -2.03 -1.70 13.34
C ASN A 523 -1.68 -2.87 12.39
N GLY A 524 -2.67 -3.30 11.62
CA GLY A 524 -2.53 -4.20 10.48
C GLY A 524 -2.77 -3.45 9.17
N TRP A 525 -1.99 -3.81 8.16
CA TRP A 525 -1.98 -3.14 6.86
C TRP A 525 -2.28 -4.15 5.75
N SER A 526 -3.03 -3.71 4.73
CA SER A 526 -3.45 -4.56 3.60
C SER A 526 -2.26 -5.19 2.86
N PRO A 527 -1.19 -4.43 2.51
CA PRO A 527 0.04 -5.00 1.97
C PRO A 527 0.59 -6.21 2.72
N MET A 528 0.70 -6.10 4.05
CA MET A 528 1.30 -7.13 4.90
C MET A 528 0.42 -8.38 4.98
N ASN A 529 -0.88 -8.19 5.20
CA ASN A 529 -1.84 -9.29 5.23
C ASN A 529 -1.88 -10.00 3.88
N HIS A 530 -1.97 -9.24 2.79
CA HIS A 530 -1.99 -9.76 1.43
C HIS A 530 -0.75 -10.59 1.12
N MET A 531 0.46 -10.08 1.39
CA MET A 531 1.69 -10.83 1.12
C MET A 531 1.77 -12.13 1.94
N ILE A 532 1.36 -12.13 3.21
CA ILE A 532 1.36 -13.36 4.01
C ILE A 532 0.38 -14.39 3.44
N ILE A 533 -0.86 -13.96 3.15
CA ILE A 533 -1.90 -14.82 2.58
C ILE A 533 -1.43 -15.40 1.24
N GLU A 534 -0.93 -14.52 0.36
CA GLU A 534 -0.48 -14.88 -0.98
C GLU A 534 0.74 -15.82 -0.94
N GLY A 535 1.69 -15.58 -0.04
CA GLY A 535 2.84 -16.46 0.17
C GLY A 535 2.43 -17.86 0.63
N LEU A 536 1.45 -17.96 1.54
CA LEU A 536 0.91 -19.25 1.98
C LEU A 536 0.12 -19.95 0.85
N ARG A 537 -0.64 -19.18 0.06
CA ARG A 537 -1.41 -19.68 -1.10
C ARG A 537 -0.49 -20.23 -2.19
N LYS A 538 0.64 -19.56 -2.47
CA LYS A 538 1.66 -19.98 -3.44
C LYS A 538 2.46 -21.22 -2.99
N SER A 539 2.30 -21.68 -1.75
CA SER A 539 2.99 -22.88 -1.27
C SER A 539 2.45 -24.15 -1.92
N ASN A 540 3.29 -25.17 -2.06
CA ASN A 540 2.89 -26.51 -2.53
C ASN A 540 2.20 -27.36 -1.43
N ASN A 541 1.92 -26.78 -0.27
CA ASN A 541 1.33 -27.49 0.87
C ASN A 541 -0.17 -27.18 0.99
N PRO A 542 -1.07 -28.16 0.74
CA PRO A 542 -2.52 -27.94 0.81
C PRO A 542 -3.01 -27.44 2.18
N ILE A 543 -2.33 -27.81 3.27
CA ILE A 543 -2.66 -27.31 4.61
C ILE A 543 -2.40 -25.81 4.69
N LEU A 544 -1.26 -25.34 4.18
CA LEU A 544 -0.93 -23.91 4.16
C LEU A 544 -1.83 -23.12 3.20
N GLN A 545 -2.20 -23.69 2.05
CA GLN A 545 -3.20 -23.10 1.17
C GLN A 545 -4.56 -22.94 1.86
N GLN A 546 -4.96 -23.91 2.70
CA GLN A 546 -6.16 -23.79 3.51
C GLN A 546 -6.01 -22.72 4.60
N LYS A 547 -4.84 -22.60 5.23
CA LYS A 547 -4.55 -21.53 6.19
C LYS A 547 -4.57 -20.15 5.54
N ALA A 548 -4.07 -20.02 4.31
CA ALA A 548 -4.16 -18.80 3.52
C ALA A 548 -5.62 -18.34 3.36
N PHE A 549 -6.52 -19.26 2.99
CA PHE A 549 -7.95 -18.96 2.89
C PHE A 549 -8.54 -18.49 4.22
N THR A 550 -8.26 -19.16 5.34
CA THR A 550 -8.75 -18.74 6.67
C THR A 550 -8.25 -17.34 7.07
N LEU A 551 -7.01 -17.00 6.72
CA LEU A 551 -6.46 -15.67 6.97
C LEU A 551 -7.09 -14.61 6.05
N ALA A 552 -7.35 -14.95 4.78
CA ALA A 552 -8.09 -14.09 3.84
C ALA A 552 -9.51 -13.81 4.32
N GLU A 553 -10.25 -14.84 4.75
CA GLU A 553 -11.60 -14.70 5.28
C GLU A 553 -11.63 -13.74 6.48
N LYS A 554 -10.72 -13.94 7.45
CA LYS A 554 -10.58 -13.04 8.60
C LYS A 554 -10.30 -11.58 8.22
N TRP A 555 -9.36 -11.36 7.29
CA TRP A 555 -8.99 -10.01 6.86
C TRP A 555 -10.14 -9.32 6.11
N LEU A 556 -10.78 -10.03 5.18
CA LEU A 556 -11.91 -9.53 4.41
C LEU A 556 -13.13 -9.25 5.29
N GLU A 557 -13.42 -10.10 6.28
CA GLU A 557 -14.48 -9.84 7.26
C GLU A 557 -14.21 -8.56 8.05
N THR A 558 -12.95 -8.31 8.44
CA THR A 558 -12.55 -7.07 9.13
C THR A 558 -12.75 -5.85 8.24
N ASN A 559 -12.31 -5.92 6.98
CA ASN A 559 -12.48 -4.83 6.03
C ASN A 559 -13.98 -4.54 5.81
N MET A 560 -14.78 -5.58 5.56
CA MET A 560 -16.21 -5.45 5.30
C MET A 560 -16.98 -4.94 6.51
N GLN A 561 -16.69 -5.43 7.72
CA GLN A 561 -17.33 -4.93 8.94
C GLN A 561 -17.02 -3.44 9.17
N THR A 562 -15.78 -3.03 8.99
CA THR A 562 -15.37 -1.63 9.12
C THR A 562 -16.02 -0.77 8.04
N PHE A 563 -16.04 -1.25 6.80
CA PHE A 563 -16.70 -0.60 5.67
C PHE A 563 -18.20 -0.44 5.90
N ASN A 564 -18.88 -1.45 6.44
CA ASN A 564 -20.30 -1.37 6.74
C ASN A 564 -20.64 -0.26 7.75
N VAL A 565 -19.74 0.01 8.70
CA VAL A 565 -19.93 1.05 9.73
C VAL A 565 -19.54 2.44 9.23
N SER A 566 -18.45 2.55 8.47
CA SER A 566 -17.87 3.84 8.07
C SER A 566 -18.17 4.27 6.62
N ASP A 567 -18.67 3.37 5.76
CA ASP A 567 -18.75 3.48 4.29
C ASP A 567 -17.38 3.74 3.62
N GLU A 568 -16.28 3.47 4.35
CA GLU A 568 -14.91 3.80 3.94
C GLU A 568 -13.95 2.60 4.03
N MET A 569 -13.00 2.56 3.12
CA MET A 569 -11.86 1.63 3.15
C MET A 569 -10.63 2.36 3.66
N TRP A 570 -10.05 1.85 4.74
CA TRP A 570 -8.99 2.55 5.46
C TRP A 570 -7.60 2.10 5.00
N GLU A 571 -6.64 3.02 5.12
CA GLU A 571 -5.22 2.76 4.90
C GLU A 571 -4.70 1.62 5.79
N LYS A 572 -5.12 1.62 7.06
CA LYS A 572 -4.70 0.70 8.13
C LYS A 572 -5.85 0.41 9.10
N TYR A 573 -5.80 -0.75 9.77
CA TYR A 573 -6.85 -1.27 10.64
C TYR A 573 -6.32 -1.61 12.04
N ASN A 574 -7.11 -1.34 13.08
CA ASN A 574 -6.81 -1.84 14.42
C ASN A 574 -7.18 -3.33 14.47
N VAL A 575 -6.18 -4.21 14.38
CA VAL A 575 -6.43 -5.65 14.31
C VAL A 575 -6.78 -6.26 15.68
N LYS A 576 -6.49 -5.57 16.78
CA LYS A 576 -6.84 -6.02 18.14
C LYS A 576 -8.34 -5.86 18.40
N GLU A 577 -8.90 -4.72 18.02
CA GLU A 577 -10.30 -4.31 18.28
C GLU A 577 -10.97 -3.77 17.01
N PRO A 578 -11.17 -4.62 15.98
CA PRO A 578 -11.61 -4.18 14.64
C PRO A 578 -13.01 -3.55 14.60
N LEU A 579 -13.88 -3.88 15.56
CA LEU A 579 -15.29 -3.47 15.59
C LEU A 579 -15.59 -2.22 16.43
N GLY A 580 -14.58 -1.45 16.86
CA GLY A 580 -14.84 -0.29 17.71
C GLY A 580 -13.77 0.80 17.73
N LYS A 581 -12.61 0.57 17.10
CA LYS A 581 -11.52 1.54 17.07
C LYS A 581 -10.91 1.62 15.69
N LEU A 582 -10.71 2.85 15.22
CA LEU A 582 -9.82 3.09 14.09
C LEU A 582 -8.38 2.79 14.50
N ALA A 583 -7.56 2.47 13.50
CA ALA A 583 -6.11 2.44 13.67
C ALA A 583 -5.60 3.85 14.05
N THR A 584 -4.53 3.90 14.84
CA THR A 584 -3.97 5.15 15.38
C THR A 584 -2.47 5.25 15.14
N GLY A 585 -1.89 6.40 15.47
CA GLY A 585 -0.46 6.68 15.36
C GLY A 585 -0.05 7.11 13.96
N GLY A 586 1.21 7.54 13.81
CA GLY A 586 1.73 8.13 12.58
C GLY A 586 1.87 9.64 12.63
N GLU A 587 2.36 10.21 11.53
CA GLU A 587 2.62 11.65 11.39
C GLU A 587 1.39 12.43 10.94
N TYR A 588 0.39 11.73 10.41
CA TYR A 588 -0.88 12.27 9.92
C TYR A 588 -2.04 11.34 10.32
N GLU A 589 -3.27 11.82 10.14
CA GLU A 589 -4.49 11.08 10.48
C GLU A 589 -4.68 9.84 9.59
N VAL A 590 -5.50 8.88 10.02
CA VAL A 590 -5.77 7.69 9.20
C VAL A 590 -6.55 8.06 7.93
N GLN A 591 -6.12 7.55 6.77
CA GLN A 591 -6.65 7.93 5.47
C GLN A 591 -7.77 6.98 4.98
N ALA A 592 -8.83 7.55 4.41
CA ALA A 592 -10.00 6.85 3.87
C ALA A 592 -9.90 6.62 2.34
N GLY A 593 -10.82 5.83 1.77
CA GLY A 593 -10.84 5.49 0.34
C GLY A 593 -9.60 4.77 -0.21
N PHE A 594 -8.82 4.06 0.61
CA PHE A 594 -7.42 3.72 0.28
C PHE A 594 -7.22 2.59 -0.76
N GLY A 595 -6.50 2.91 -1.83
CA GLY A 595 -6.34 2.14 -3.06
C GLY A 595 -5.64 0.80 -2.90
N TRP A 596 -4.58 0.71 -2.06
CA TRP A 596 -3.97 -0.60 -1.79
C TRP A 596 -4.93 -1.53 -1.04
N THR A 597 -5.86 -0.99 -0.25
CA THR A 597 -6.77 -1.78 0.58
C THR A 597 -7.88 -2.29 -0.32
N ASN A 598 -8.42 -1.39 -1.15
CA ASN A 598 -9.36 -1.75 -2.21
C ASN A 598 -8.79 -2.86 -3.10
N GLY A 599 -7.55 -2.67 -3.58
CA GLY A 599 -6.94 -3.60 -4.52
C GLY A 599 -6.58 -4.96 -3.92
N ALA A 600 -6.01 -4.97 -2.70
CA ALA A 600 -5.75 -6.21 -1.98
C ALA A 600 -7.05 -6.97 -1.63
N ALA A 601 -8.09 -6.26 -1.20
CA ALA A 601 -9.38 -6.87 -0.89
C ALA A 601 -10.03 -7.46 -2.14
N LEU A 602 -10.05 -6.72 -3.26
CA LEU A 602 -10.57 -7.22 -4.53
C LEU A 602 -9.81 -8.46 -4.99
N ASP A 603 -8.48 -8.43 -5.02
CA ASP A 603 -7.65 -9.58 -5.41
C ASP A 603 -7.97 -10.83 -4.57
N LEU A 604 -8.15 -10.70 -3.25
CA LEU A 604 -8.53 -11.81 -2.37
C LEU A 604 -9.97 -12.29 -2.61
N ILE A 605 -10.93 -11.36 -2.79
CA ILE A 605 -12.33 -11.70 -3.07
C ILE A 605 -12.44 -12.50 -4.36
N PHE A 606 -11.78 -12.05 -5.43
CA PHE A 606 -11.81 -12.76 -6.71
C PHE A 606 -11.09 -14.10 -6.64
N THR A 607 -9.94 -14.16 -5.95
CA THR A 607 -9.18 -15.40 -5.73
C THR A 607 -10.00 -16.48 -5.02
N TYR A 608 -10.89 -16.10 -4.10
CA TYR A 608 -11.72 -17.01 -3.30
C TYR A 608 -13.22 -16.86 -3.56
N SER A 609 -13.59 -16.34 -4.74
CA SER A 609 -14.96 -15.99 -5.15
C SER A 609 -15.96 -17.14 -5.05
N ASP A 610 -15.47 -18.37 -5.15
CA ASP A 610 -16.24 -19.61 -5.13
C ASP A 610 -16.38 -20.25 -3.74
N ARG A 611 -15.69 -19.69 -2.73
CA ARG A 611 -15.55 -20.25 -1.38
C ARG A 611 -15.94 -19.30 -0.25
N LEU A 612 -15.76 -17.99 -0.43
CA LEU A 612 -16.09 -16.99 0.59
C LEU A 612 -17.58 -17.03 0.95
N GLN A 613 -17.86 -16.87 2.24
CA GLN A 613 -19.21 -16.72 2.79
C GLN A 613 -19.16 -15.67 3.88
N TYR A 614 -20.03 -14.66 3.80
CA TYR A 614 -20.06 -13.61 4.83
C TYR A 614 -21.05 -14.01 5.94
N ASN A 615 -20.55 -14.17 7.17
CA ASN A 615 -21.36 -14.54 8.33
C ASN A 615 -21.56 -13.40 9.34
N GLY A 616 -21.07 -12.20 9.02
CA GLY A 616 -21.18 -11.01 9.88
C GLY A 616 -22.56 -10.33 9.81
N PRO A 617 -22.80 -9.31 10.65
CA PRO A 617 -24.02 -8.52 10.60
C PRO A 617 -24.14 -7.79 9.24
N ILE A 618 -25.26 -7.99 8.55
CA ILE A 618 -25.59 -7.27 7.32
C ILE A 618 -26.18 -5.91 7.72
N LEU A 619 -25.55 -4.81 7.30
CA LEU A 619 -26.19 -3.50 7.40
C LEU A 619 -27.25 -3.36 6.29
N GLU A 620 -28.45 -2.87 6.65
CA GLU A 620 -29.59 -2.71 5.74
C GLU A 620 -29.27 -1.85 4.49
N SER A 621 -28.19 -1.05 4.52
CA SER A 621 -27.69 -0.30 3.36
C SER A 621 -27.17 -1.20 2.22
N LEU A 622 -26.73 -2.43 2.52
CA LEU A 622 -26.22 -3.42 1.55
C LEU A 622 -27.31 -4.31 0.94
N VAL A 623 -28.52 -4.30 1.47
CA VAL A 623 -29.64 -5.10 0.96
C VAL A 623 -30.85 -4.20 0.85
N GLY A 624 -31.04 -3.63 -0.34
CA GLY A 624 -32.12 -2.70 -0.61
C GLY A 624 -33.44 -3.32 -0.16
N SER A 625 -34.06 -2.73 0.85
CA SER A 625 -35.25 -3.30 1.46
C SER A 625 -36.34 -3.46 0.41
N GLN A 626 -36.67 -4.70 0.07
CA GLN A 626 -37.96 -4.99 -0.54
C GLN A 626 -39.01 -4.83 0.56
N THR A 627 -39.39 -3.58 0.83
CA THR A 627 -40.62 -3.31 1.57
C THR A 627 -41.78 -3.72 0.66
N THR A 628 -42.14 -5.00 0.73
CA THR A 628 -43.42 -5.51 0.26
C THR A 628 -44.52 -4.76 1.00
N SER A 629 -45.10 -3.77 0.32
CA SER A 629 -46.34 -3.14 0.72
C SER A 629 -47.48 -4.17 0.60
N MET A 630 -47.67 -5.02 1.60
CA MET A 630 -48.96 -5.67 1.82
C MET A 630 -49.71 -4.86 2.86
N LYS A 631 -50.50 -3.91 2.36
CA LYS A 631 -51.63 -3.35 3.09
C LYS A 631 -52.56 -4.52 3.45
N SER A 632 -52.58 -4.92 4.70
CA SER A 632 -53.71 -5.63 5.29
C SER A 632 -54.35 -4.73 6.34
N SER A 633 -55.64 -4.52 6.15
CA SER A 633 -56.59 -3.82 7.02
C SER A 633 -57.96 -4.46 6.74
N PRO A 634 -58.93 -4.37 7.65
CA PRO A 634 -58.91 -5.00 8.97
C PRO A 634 -60.20 -5.81 9.20
N ASP A 635 -60.18 -6.76 10.14
CA ASP A 635 -61.35 -7.22 10.92
C ASP A 635 -60.78 -7.96 12.15
N SER A 636 -60.72 -7.33 13.32
CA SER A 636 -61.76 -7.16 14.35
C SER A 636 -62.04 -8.40 15.20
N SER A 637 -61.93 -8.18 16.52
CA SER A 637 -62.59 -8.86 17.65
C SER A 637 -61.88 -10.03 18.39
N THR A 638 -61.25 -9.61 19.49
CA THR A 638 -61.43 -10.06 20.89
C THR A 638 -61.04 -11.46 21.40
N SER A 639 -60.31 -11.36 22.53
CA SER A 639 -60.27 -12.16 23.77
C SER A 639 -59.34 -13.38 23.89
N LEU A 640 -58.27 -13.13 24.66
CA LEU A 640 -57.64 -13.95 25.73
C LEU A 640 -58.63 -14.86 26.50
N PRO A 641 -58.22 -15.91 27.26
CA PRO A 641 -56.95 -15.99 28.02
C PRO A 641 -56.27 -17.39 28.22
N ILE A 642 -54.98 -17.34 28.58
CA ILE A 642 -54.29 -18.02 29.71
C ILE A 642 -54.13 -19.58 29.78
N ASP A 643 -52.87 -19.92 30.09
CA ASP A 643 -52.29 -21.06 30.84
C ASP A 643 -51.96 -22.45 30.24
N ILE A 644 -50.63 -22.66 30.17
CA ILE A 644 -49.80 -23.66 30.87
C ILE A 644 -49.96 -25.17 30.56
N THR A 645 -48.77 -25.77 30.45
CA THR A 645 -48.36 -27.18 30.57
C THR A 645 -48.34 -28.09 29.34
N THR A 646 -47.13 -28.19 28.78
CA THR A 646 -46.34 -29.43 28.61
C THR A 646 -47.09 -30.70 28.20
N THR A 647 -46.93 -31.12 26.95
CA THR A 647 -46.75 -32.54 26.65
C THR A 647 -45.89 -32.73 25.41
N ILE A 648 -44.81 -33.48 25.62
CA ILE A 648 -43.91 -34.03 24.61
C ILE A 648 -44.75 -34.95 23.72
N THR A 649 -44.78 -34.69 22.41
CA THR A 649 -45.11 -35.71 21.41
C THR A 649 -44.08 -35.67 20.30
N THR A 650 -43.41 -36.81 20.18
CA THR A 650 -42.53 -37.20 19.10
C THR A 650 -43.30 -37.26 17.78
N SER A 651 -42.88 -36.48 16.79
CA SER A 651 -43.22 -36.74 15.38
C SER A 651 -41.93 -36.79 14.57
N SER A 652 -41.51 -38.02 14.31
CA SER A 652 -40.64 -38.38 13.19
C SER A 652 -41.22 -37.81 11.88
N SER A 653 -40.52 -36.91 11.21
CA SER A 653 -40.70 -36.69 9.78
C SER A 653 -39.35 -36.79 9.11
N SER A 654 -39.29 -37.81 8.25
CA SER A 654 -38.15 -38.29 7.50
C SER A 654 -37.59 -37.25 6.55
N SER A 655 -36.26 -37.12 6.62
CA SER A 655 -35.40 -36.57 5.58
C SER A 655 -35.63 -37.29 4.25
N THR A 656 -36.14 -36.57 3.27
CA THR A 656 -36.02 -36.93 1.85
C THR A 656 -35.09 -35.91 1.20
N PHE A 657 -33.78 -36.09 1.39
CA PHE A 657 -32.77 -35.43 0.57
C PHE A 657 -32.90 -35.98 -0.85
N GLY A 658 -33.29 -35.11 -1.78
CA GLY A 658 -33.53 -35.46 -3.17
C GLY A 658 -32.27 -35.98 -3.86
N TYR A 659 -32.31 -37.24 -4.27
CA TYR A 659 -31.29 -37.93 -5.08
C TYR A 659 -31.18 -37.43 -6.54
N SER A 660 -31.61 -36.20 -6.84
CA SER A 660 -31.59 -35.68 -8.21
C SER A 660 -30.22 -35.15 -8.64
N ASN A 661 -29.40 -34.63 -7.72
CA ASN A 661 -28.14 -33.99 -8.11
C ASN A 661 -26.98 -34.98 -8.31
N ILE A 662 -27.00 -36.12 -7.62
CA ILE A 662 -25.94 -37.15 -7.73
C ILE A 662 -26.03 -37.86 -9.09
N LEU A 663 -27.25 -38.12 -9.58
CA LEU A 663 -27.44 -38.81 -10.86
C LEU A 663 -26.95 -37.95 -12.04
N THR A 664 -27.18 -36.63 -12.00
CA THR A 664 -26.72 -35.71 -13.04
C THR A 664 -25.19 -35.64 -13.10
N LEU A 665 -24.53 -35.61 -11.94
CA LEU A 665 -23.06 -35.61 -11.84
C LEU A 665 -22.43 -36.91 -12.38
N ILE A 666 -23.02 -38.06 -12.07
CA ILE A 666 -22.54 -39.35 -12.60
C ILE A 666 -22.72 -39.42 -14.12
N THR A 667 -23.83 -38.90 -14.65
CA THR A 667 -24.11 -38.95 -16.10
C THR A 667 -23.14 -38.06 -16.89
N VAL A 668 -22.83 -36.87 -16.38
CA VAL A 668 -21.83 -35.97 -16.99
C VAL A 668 -20.43 -36.59 -16.96
N PHE A 669 -20.08 -37.27 -15.86
CA PHE A 669 -18.77 -37.92 -15.72
C PHE A 669 -18.59 -39.12 -16.66
N VAL A 670 -19.64 -39.93 -16.85
CA VAL A 670 -19.62 -41.09 -17.77
C VAL A 670 -19.56 -40.64 -19.24
N LEU A 671 -20.23 -39.54 -19.60
CA LEU A 671 -20.16 -38.97 -20.96
C LEU A 671 -18.83 -38.28 -21.28
N TYR A 672 -18.02 -37.92 -20.28
CA TYR A 672 -16.68 -37.36 -20.49
C TYR A 672 -15.62 -38.46 -20.67
N ILE A 673 -15.87 -39.67 -20.16
CA ILE A 673 -14.97 -40.82 -20.25
C ILE A 673 -15.20 -41.64 -21.54
N LEU A 674 -16.45 -41.71 -22.01
CA LEU A 674 -16.83 -42.28 -23.31
C LEU A 674 -16.55 -41.29 -24.44
#